data_AF-A0A2H4S9A3-F1
#
_entry.id   AF-A0A2H4S9A3-F1
#
_cell.length_a   1.000
_cell.length_b   1.000
_cell.length_c   1.000
_cell.angle_alpha   90.00
_cell.angle_beta   90.00
_cell.angle_gamma   90.00
#
_symmetry.space_group_name_H-M   'P 1'
#
loop_
_entity.id
_entity.type
_entity.pdbx_description
1 polymer ?
#
loop_
_entity_poly.entity_id
_entity_poly.type
_entity_poly.pdbx_seq_one_letter_code
_entity_poly.pdbx_strand_id
1 'polypeptide(L)'
;MAPLVQTAVVAALAAIASAATITHDFNITWVTANPDNAQPRPVIGINNQWPIPRLEVDVGDRLVINVNNQLGNQSTSLHFHGLYMNGSSLMDGPTGSSFTYNFTVDQPGTYWYHSHSNAQYPDGLRGPLIVNDKDFPYKDKVDDEFIVTLSDWYHDQMQDLIPTFLYKGNPTGAEPVPKAALMNETLNLDVPVKPGKTYMFRVINIGAFAGQYLWIEGHTMQIVEVDGIYTKSAAAEMVYIAAAQRVSFLLTTKNDTSANFPIVASMDTTLFDALPEDLNYNSTGWLNYDDSKPKPDAKIVYELDAFDDMTLEPYDEEKLLPEPSKIVELDVIMDNLGDGANYAFFNNITYKSPKVPTLYSVLSSGDQATNPTVYGEYTHPFVLDKDEIVQIVVNNLDSGRHPFHLHGHAFQAIHRSAEEAGTLASENLTESDFTQVPMRRDTLVVWPNGNIVLRFKANNPGVWLFHCHIEWHVVSGLLATFVEAPLELQKQFTIPQNHLDNCAAQGMATQGNAAGNTKDLLDLTGQPEPPRPLPAGFTTRGIIAFVFSWITGILGVLVVAWYGLSTPTKTTHDHEHLVGPANGTTEVREASATAGTTAATAGTTGETTSAAAETNATAARVLHFHSQHLSLPIPAAVTVLIAILPVAAFLNAFVYPNLLRSATSDLARAVPIALQALQAILTAVLATLVAQDFAPSAAATRSCALDAAWQALYAARDADAVRLVQDTLGCCGYAAVDDRAFPFASLIRQTCAEIYGRDRACAAPWRVALETHAGVAFGVVVAVALMQILGLVLMRPSTSWWTALRTPEDEEGGEYDEQSRLLGAERGQQVASSPVAGPSTHIEAAR
;
A
#
# COMPACT_ATOMS: atom_id res chain seq x y z
N MET A 1 74.74 -29.76 25.04
CA MET A 1 73.26 -29.86 25.00
C MET A 1 72.66 -28.54 24.51
N ALA A 2 73.09 -28.06 23.34
CA ALA A 2 72.77 -26.72 22.82
C ALA A 2 72.08 -26.66 21.44
N PRO A 3 71.79 -27.76 20.69
CA PRO A 3 71.02 -27.64 19.45
C PRO A 3 69.51 -27.97 19.59
N LEU A 4 69.07 -28.50 20.73
CA LEU A 4 67.68 -28.96 20.94
C LEU A 4 66.72 -27.87 21.42
N VAL A 5 67.23 -26.73 21.91
CA VAL A 5 66.39 -25.62 22.39
C VAL A 5 66.02 -24.66 21.25
N GLN A 6 66.83 -24.58 20.19
CA GLN A 6 66.56 -23.71 19.05
C GLN A 6 65.48 -24.26 18.10
N THR A 7 65.31 -25.59 18.02
CA THR A 7 64.25 -26.21 17.21
C THR A 7 62.87 -26.14 17.88
N ALA A 8 62.82 -26.10 19.21
CA ALA A 8 61.57 -25.96 19.96
C ALA A 8 61.00 -24.53 19.90
N VAL A 9 61.84 -23.50 19.81
CA VAL A 9 61.40 -22.10 19.72
C VAL A 9 60.87 -21.74 18.33
N VAL A 10 61.36 -22.39 17.26
CA VAL A 10 60.84 -22.18 15.90
C VAL A 10 59.52 -22.95 15.68
N ALA A 11 59.32 -24.10 16.33
CA ALA A 11 58.05 -24.82 16.29
C ALA A 11 56.95 -24.16 17.15
N ALA A 12 57.31 -23.46 18.24
CA ALA A 12 56.37 -22.72 19.08
C ALA A 12 55.93 -21.37 18.49
N LEU A 13 56.60 -20.88 17.44
CA LEU A 13 56.21 -19.68 16.68
C LEU A 13 55.36 -20.00 15.44
N ALA A 14 55.05 -21.28 15.19
CA ALA A 14 54.24 -21.72 14.05
C ALA A 14 52.74 -21.91 14.39
N ALA A 15 52.30 -21.50 15.58
CA ALA A 15 50.88 -21.41 15.95
C ALA A 15 50.39 -19.94 15.95
N ILE A 16 50.91 -19.12 15.05
CA ILE A 16 50.18 -17.93 14.60
C ILE A 16 48.98 -18.50 13.85
N ALA A 17 47.76 -18.27 14.34
CA ALA A 17 46.55 -18.53 13.57
C ALA A 17 46.76 -17.88 12.20
N SER A 18 46.96 -18.70 11.16
CA SER A 18 47.23 -18.20 9.82
C SER A 18 45.90 -17.66 9.31
N ALA A 19 45.70 -16.34 9.40
CA ALA A 19 44.65 -15.64 8.68
C ALA A 19 44.71 -16.07 7.21
N ALA A 20 43.70 -16.81 6.76
CA ALA A 20 43.61 -17.25 5.38
C ALA A 20 43.07 -16.11 4.51
N THR A 21 43.39 -16.13 3.22
CA THR A 21 42.68 -15.30 2.24
C THR A 21 41.70 -16.21 1.51
N ILE A 22 40.41 -16.00 1.75
CA ILE A 22 39.32 -16.73 1.12
C ILE A 22 38.84 -15.91 -0.07
N THR A 23 38.94 -16.46 -1.27
CA THR A 23 38.60 -15.75 -2.51
C THR A 23 37.45 -16.44 -3.23
N HIS A 24 36.45 -15.66 -3.62
CA HIS A 24 35.32 -16.11 -4.43
C HIS A 24 35.19 -15.28 -5.71
N ASP A 25 34.90 -15.95 -6.82
CA ASP A 25 34.52 -15.31 -8.07
C ASP A 25 33.01 -15.49 -8.25
N PHE A 26 32.28 -14.38 -8.17
CA PHE A 26 30.82 -14.34 -8.22
C PHE A 26 30.37 -13.80 -9.57
N ASN A 27 29.86 -14.69 -10.42
CA ASN A 27 29.14 -14.29 -11.62
C ASN A 27 27.64 -14.17 -11.31
N ILE A 28 27.12 -12.96 -11.22
CA ILE A 28 25.71 -12.69 -10.87
C ILE A 28 24.86 -12.75 -12.14
N THR A 29 23.96 -13.73 -12.21
CA THR A 29 23.21 -14.10 -13.42
C THR A 29 21.75 -14.39 -13.10
N TRP A 30 20.86 -14.25 -14.07
CA TRP A 30 19.49 -14.76 -13.96
C TRP A 30 19.45 -16.28 -14.11
N VAL A 31 18.72 -16.96 -13.21
CA VAL A 31 18.34 -18.38 -13.30
C VAL A 31 16.85 -18.53 -13.05
N THR A 32 16.31 -19.74 -13.21
CA THR A 32 14.89 -20.03 -12.95
C THR A 32 14.76 -20.93 -11.73
N ALA A 33 13.91 -20.56 -10.78
CA ALA A 33 13.64 -21.33 -9.57
C ALA A 33 12.14 -21.46 -9.31
N ASN A 34 11.76 -22.51 -8.56
CA ASN A 34 10.40 -22.80 -8.13
C ASN A 34 10.44 -23.47 -6.73
N PRO A 35 10.87 -22.75 -5.68
CA PRO A 35 11.10 -23.34 -4.36
C PRO A 35 9.83 -23.78 -3.65
N ASP A 36 8.69 -23.16 -3.98
CA ASP A 36 7.38 -23.45 -3.37
C ASP A 36 6.51 -24.40 -4.21
N ASN A 37 7.04 -24.91 -5.33
CA ASN A 37 6.34 -25.75 -6.29
C ASN A 37 5.08 -25.12 -6.91
N ALA A 38 4.87 -23.81 -6.78
CA ALA A 38 3.69 -23.13 -7.33
C ALA A 38 3.94 -22.72 -8.80
N GLN A 39 4.99 -21.93 -9.05
CA GLN A 39 5.37 -21.54 -10.41
C GLN A 39 6.86 -21.19 -10.56
N PRO A 40 7.48 -21.53 -11.71
CA PRO A 40 8.84 -21.09 -12.00
C PRO A 40 8.89 -19.59 -12.24
N ARG A 41 9.82 -18.89 -11.58
CA ARG A 41 10.13 -17.47 -11.81
C ARG A 41 11.62 -17.22 -12.02
N PRO A 42 12.00 -16.14 -12.72
CA PRO A 42 13.37 -15.66 -12.73
C PRO A 42 13.82 -15.29 -11.31
N VAL A 43 15.04 -15.69 -10.96
CA VAL A 43 15.75 -15.30 -9.75
C VAL A 43 17.20 -14.95 -10.07
N ILE A 44 17.80 -14.15 -9.21
CA ILE A 44 19.21 -13.80 -9.28
C ILE A 44 20.02 -14.91 -8.59
N GLY A 45 20.86 -15.58 -9.37
CA GLY A 45 21.79 -16.60 -8.91
C GLY A 45 23.24 -16.15 -8.96
N ILE A 46 24.13 -16.94 -8.36
CA ILE A 46 25.58 -16.79 -8.46
C ILE A 46 26.14 -18.02 -9.16
N ASN A 47 26.96 -17.81 -10.18
CA ASN A 47 27.57 -18.87 -10.98
C ASN A 47 26.54 -19.81 -11.61
N ASN A 48 25.42 -19.24 -12.09
CA ASN A 48 24.24 -19.94 -12.63
C ASN A 48 23.59 -20.93 -11.64
N GLN A 49 23.72 -20.69 -10.33
CA GLN A 49 23.10 -21.50 -9.29
C GLN A 49 22.27 -20.65 -8.35
N TRP A 50 21.14 -21.22 -7.94
CA TRP A 50 20.29 -20.71 -6.87
C TRP A 50 19.76 -21.91 -6.07
N PRO A 51 19.74 -21.89 -4.73
CA PRO A 51 20.18 -20.80 -3.85
C PRO A 51 21.67 -20.45 -4.01
N ILE A 52 22.03 -19.20 -3.72
CA ILE A 52 23.41 -18.72 -3.88
C ILE A 52 24.31 -19.31 -2.78
N PRO A 53 25.65 -19.41 -2.98
CA PRO A 53 26.51 -20.10 -2.03
C PRO A 53 26.55 -19.38 -0.68
N ARG A 54 26.58 -20.12 0.43
CA ARG A 54 26.93 -19.52 1.71
C ARG A 54 28.41 -19.12 1.72
N LEU A 55 28.73 -18.04 2.42
CA LEU A 55 30.09 -17.66 2.75
C LEU A 55 30.45 -18.20 4.13
N GLU A 56 31.66 -18.73 4.28
CA GLU A 56 32.14 -19.31 5.53
C GLU A 56 33.62 -19.00 5.69
N VAL A 57 33.99 -18.37 6.81
CA VAL A 57 35.35 -17.90 7.10
C VAL A 57 35.67 -18.09 8.58
N ASP A 58 36.95 -18.13 8.97
CA ASP A 58 37.35 -18.06 10.38
C ASP A 58 37.54 -16.59 10.81
N VAL A 59 37.41 -16.29 12.11
CA VAL A 59 37.80 -14.99 12.66
C VAL A 59 39.26 -14.66 12.27
N GLY A 60 39.45 -13.46 11.71
CA GLY A 60 40.73 -12.93 11.25
C GLY A 60 41.05 -13.24 9.78
N ASP A 61 40.22 -14.04 9.09
CA ASP A 61 40.40 -14.30 7.67
C ASP A 61 40.12 -13.04 6.82
N ARG A 62 40.81 -12.98 5.68
CA ARG A 62 40.58 -11.97 4.65
C ARG A 62 39.65 -12.51 3.59
N LEU A 63 38.50 -11.87 3.40
CA LEU A 63 37.52 -12.23 2.39
C LEU A 63 37.68 -11.34 1.15
N VAL A 64 37.85 -11.97 -0.01
CA VAL A 64 37.96 -11.30 -1.32
C VAL A 64 36.87 -11.84 -2.24
N ILE A 65 35.96 -10.99 -2.70
CA ILE A 65 34.87 -11.38 -3.59
C ILE A 65 34.96 -10.56 -4.87
N ASN A 66 35.30 -11.22 -5.98
CA ASN A 66 35.31 -10.63 -7.31
C ASN A 66 33.93 -10.77 -7.92
N VAL A 67 33.16 -9.69 -7.89
CA VAL A 67 31.82 -9.64 -8.48
C VAL A 67 31.89 -9.26 -9.95
N ASN A 68 31.24 -10.07 -10.78
CA ASN A 68 30.95 -9.80 -12.18
C ASN A 68 29.43 -9.80 -12.37
N ASN A 69 28.84 -8.63 -12.62
CA ASN A 69 27.41 -8.49 -12.86
C ASN A 69 27.07 -8.80 -14.32
N GLN A 70 26.33 -9.89 -14.53
CA GLN A 70 25.82 -10.32 -15.84
C GLN A 70 24.29 -10.27 -15.93
N LEU A 71 23.62 -9.49 -15.08
CA LEU A 71 22.16 -9.31 -15.13
C LEU A 71 21.72 -8.61 -16.43
N GLY A 72 22.57 -7.75 -16.99
CA GLY A 72 22.36 -7.06 -18.27
C GLY A 72 21.32 -5.92 -18.25
N ASN A 73 20.38 -5.94 -17.30
CA ASN A 73 19.32 -4.95 -17.14
C ASN A 73 19.41 -4.15 -15.83
N GLN A 74 20.26 -4.54 -14.87
CA GLN A 74 20.34 -3.93 -13.55
C GLN A 74 21.79 -3.80 -13.07
N SER A 75 22.12 -2.71 -12.36
CA SER A 75 23.33 -2.61 -11.53
C SER A 75 23.17 -3.47 -10.27
N THR A 76 24.24 -3.79 -9.57
CA THR A 76 24.16 -4.62 -8.35
C THR A 76 25.18 -4.20 -7.30
N SER A 77 24.91 -4.51 -6.03
CA SER A 77 25.83 -4.35 -4.91
C SER A 77 25.75 -5.60 -4.03
N LEU A 78 26.71 -5.79 -3.14
CA LEU A 78 26.63 -6.76 -2.05
C LEU A 78 26.92 -6.02 -0.75
N HIS A 79 25.94 -6.00 0.15
CA HIS A 79 26.11 -5.61 1.54
C HIS A 79 26.32 -6.87 2.38
N PHE A 80 27.17 -6.78 3.40
CA PHE A 80 27.48 -7.90 4.31
C PHE A 80 26.90 -7.58 5.68
N HIS A 81 25.61 -7.88 5.79
CA HIS A 81 24.75 -7.51 6.90
C HIS A 81 25.34 -7.89 8.25
N GLY A 82 25.46 -6.90 9.12
CA GLY A 82 25.92 -7.03 10.50
C GLY A 82 27.44 -6.99 10.68
N LEU A 83 28.24 -7.02 9.60
CA LEU A 83 29.67 -6.79 9.72
C LEU A 83 29.96 -5.29 9.88
N TYR A 84 30.70 -4.92 10.93
CA TYR A 84 31.09 -3.52 11.19
C TYR A 84 31.93 -2.85 10.08
N MET A 85 32.58 -3.60 9.18
CA MET A 85 33.45 -3.03 8.14
C MET A 85 34.53 -2.07 8.71
N ASN A 86 35.06 -2.38 9.90
CA ASN A 86 36.02 -1.52 10.57
C ASN A 86 37.30 -1.36 9.75
N GLY A 87 37.63 -0.12 9.40
CA GLY A 87 38.76 0.18 8.51
C GLY A 87 38.55 -0.28 7.06
N SER A 88 37.33 -0.67 6.68
CA SER A 88 36.96 -1.09 5.33
C SER A 88 35.58 -0.59 4.91
N SER A 89 35.14 0.58 5.39
CA SER A 89 33.82 1.17 5.09
C SER A 89 33.53 1.39 3.59
N LEU A 90 34.57 1.45 2.75
CA LEU A 90 34.45 1.40 1.29
C LEU A 90 33.80 0.12 0.77
N MET A 91 33.83 -0.98 1.52
CA MET A 91 33.37 -2.31 1.11
C MET A 91 31.92 -2.60 1.53
N ASP A 92 31.21 -1.64 2.11
CA ASP A 92 29.88 -1.85 2.70
C ASP A 92 28.73 -2.01 1.69
N GLY A 93 29.01 -1.86 0.39
CA GLY A 93 28.06 -2.16 -0.68
C GLY A 93 28.11 -1.25 -1.90
N PRO A 94 29.28 -0.93 -2.48
CA PRO A 94 29.35 -0.13 -3.70
C PRO A 94 28.58 -0.79 -4.87
N THR A 95 27.57 -0.08 -5.38
CA THR A 95 26.79 -0.50 -6.54
C THR A 95 27.59 -0.40 -7.83
N GLY A 96 27.45 -1.38 -8.73
CA GLY A 96 27.80 -1.26 -10.14
C GLY A 96 27.84 -2.54 -10.96
N SER A 97 28.82 -2.62 -11.87
CA SER A 97 28.91 -3.68 -12.88
C SER A 97 29.95 -4.74 -12.55
N SER A 98 31.14 -4.37 -12.12
CA SER A 98 32.13 -5.35 -11.62
C SER A 98 32.95 -4.69 -10.54
N PHE A 99 33.08 -5.37 -9.41
CA PHE A 99 33.67 -4.80 -8.21
C PHE A 99 34.35 -5.89 -7.39
N THR A 100 35.47 -5.57 -6.74
CA THR A 100 36.16 -6.49 -5.84
C THR A 100 35.99 -6.03 -4.40
N TYR A 101 35.17 -6.75 -3.64
CA TYR A 101 35.06 -6.58 -2.20
C TYR A 101 36.27 -7.21 -1.52
N ASN A 102 36.89 -6.49 -0.58
CA ASN A 102 38.14 -6.93 0.02
C ASN A 102 38.30 -6.36 1.44
N PHE A 103 38.06 -7.21 2.44
CA PHE A 103 38.11 -6.82 3.86
C PHE A 103 38.52 -8.01 4.74
N THR A 104 38.89 -7.72 5.98
CA THR A 104 39.21 -8.73 7.00
C THR A 104 38.02 -8.87 7.92
N VAL A 105 37.69 -10.10 8.32
CA VAL A 105 36.52 -10.41 9.13
C VAL A 105 36.95 -10.75 10.55
N ASP A 106 36.89 -9.77 11.44
CA ASP A 106 37.33 -9.92 12.84
C ASP A 106 36.19 -10.22 13.81
N GLN A 107 34.93 -10.23 13.33
CA GLN A 107 33.75 -10.45 14.17
C GLN A 107 33.26 -11.90 14.03
N PRO A 108 33.12 -12.64 15.14
CA PRO A 108 32.56 -13.98 15.11
C PRO A 108 31.02 -13.97 14.99
N GLY A 109 30.43 -15.08 14.52
CA GLY A 109 29.00 -15.32 14.63
C GLY A 109 28.26 -15.47 13.30
N THR A 110 26.95 -15.26 13.34
CA THR A 110 26.02 -15.53 12.24
C THR A 110 25.58 -14.24 11.55
N TYR A 111 25.94 -14.14 10.28
CA TYR A 111 25.65 -13.01 9.41
C TYR A 111 25.06 -13.50 8.09
N TRP A 112 24.80 -12.56 7.19
CA TRP A 112 24.34 -12.85 5.84
C TRP A 112 24.79 -11.73 4.92
N TYR A 113 24.69 -11.97 3.61
CA TYR A 113 25.02 -10.98 2.61
C TYR A 113 23.90 -10.92 1.58
N HIS A 114 23.62 -9.74 1.08
CA HIS A 114 22.51 -9.52 0.16
C HIS A 114 22.76 -8.33 -0.75
N SER A 115 22.01 -8.26 -1.85
CA SER A 115 22.02 -7.04 -2.66
C SER A 115 21.38 -5.88 -1.93
N HIS A 116 22.01 -4.72 -2.05
CA HIS A 116 21.49 -3.44 -1.53
C HIS A 116 21.08 -2.51 -2.68
N SER A 117 20.75 -3.08 -3.85
CA SER A 117 20.36 -2.36 -5.05
C SER A 117 18.93 -2.71 -5.47
N ASN A 118 18.04 -1.71 -5.52
CA ASN A 118 16.70 -1.80 -6.12
C ASN A 118 15.88 -3.05 -5.74
N ALA A 119 15.82 -3.43 -4.45
CA ALA A 119 15.11 -4.63 -4.01
C ALA A 119 15.49 -5.91 -4.77
N GLN A 120 16.78 -6.09 -5.08
CA GLN A 120 17.24 -7.29 -5.77
C GLN A 120 17.31 -8.53 -4.89
N TYR A 121 17.54 -8.39 -3.58
CA TYR A 121 17.77 -9.57 -2.75
C TYR A 121 16.55 -10.48 -2.60
N PRO A 122 15.29 -9.97 -2.56
CA PRO A 122 14.10 -10.82 -2.61
C PRO A 122 13.97 -11.59 -3.92
N ASP A 123 14.57 -11.07 -5.01
CA ASP A 123 14.69 -11.79 -6.27
C ASP A 123 15.79 -12.87 -6.24
N GLY A 124 16.48 -13.09 -5.12
CA GLY A 124 17.34 -14.26 -4.89
C GLY A 124 18.80 -13.96 -4.53
N LEU A 125 19.25 -12.71 -4.64
CA LEU A 125 20.63 -12.31 -4.33
C LEU A 125 20.82 -12.08 -2.82
N ARG A 126 20.68 -13.17 -2.03
CA ARG A 126 20.78 -13.24 -0.57
C ARG A 126 21.34 -14.59 -0.12
N GLY A 127 22.28 -14.61 0.84
CA GLY A 127 22.89 -15.85 1.32
C GLY A 127 23.54 -15.74 2.70
N PRO A 128 23.71 -16.84 3.45
CA PRO A 128 24.36 -16.81 4.75
C PRO A 128 25.84 -16.43 4.67
N LEU A 129 26.35 -15.78 5.71
CA LEU A 129 27.77 -15.54 5.97
C LEU A 129 28.08 -15.98 7.41
N ILE A 130 28.85 -17.05 7.56
CA ILE A 130 29.19 -17.60 8.87
C ILE A 130 30.65 -17.30 9.19
N VAL A 131 30.90 -16.75 10.38
CA VAL A 131 32.25 -16.51 10.89
C VAL A 131 32.52 -17.43 12.07
N ASN A 132 33.37 -18.41 11.82
CA ASN A 132 33.72 -19.45 12.79
C ASN A 132 34.64 -18.90 13.87
N ASP A 133 34.28 -19.17 15.13
CA ASP A 133 35.04 -18.76 16.30
C ASP A 133 35.56 -19.96 17.09
N LYS A 134 36.87 -19.99 17.31
CA LYS A 134 37.53 -21.00 18.15
C LYS A 134 37.28 -20.74 19.64
N ASP A 135 36.87 -19.53 20.00
CA ASP A 135 36.62 -19.07 21.36
C ASP A 135 35.12 -18.97 21.70
N PHE A 136 34.26 -19.55 20.85
CA PHE A 136 32.82 -19.63 21.10
C PHE A 136 32.52 -20.18 22.52
N PRO A 137 31.78 -19.45 23.38
CA PRO A 137 31.62 -19.79 24.80
C PRO A 137 30.99 -21.15 25.11
N TYR A 138 30.22 -21.71 24.17
CA TYR A 138 29.52 -22.99 24.35
C TYR A 138 30.08 -24.13 23.51
N LYS A 139 31.28 -23.98 22.91
CA LYS A 139 31.88 -24.97 22.01
C LYS A 139 31.92 -26.39 22.58
N ASP A 140 32.17 -26.55 23.88
CA ASP A 140 32.27 -27.86 24.53
C ASP A 140 30.90 -28.57 24.68
N LYS A 141 29.79 -27.85 24.44
CA LYS A 141 28.43 -28.39 24.47
C LYS A 141 27.90 -28.74 23.08
N VAL A 142 28.55 -28.32 22.00
CA VAL A 142 28.05 -28.45 20.63
C VAL A 142 28.70 -29.66 19.97
N ASP A 143 27.88 -30.58 19.47
CA ASP A 143 28.33 -31.73 18.71
C ASP A 143 28.46 -31.42 17.21
N ASP A 144 27.55 -30.60 16.66
CA ASP A 144 27.46 -30.22 15.25
C ASP A 144 26.57 -28.97 15.07
N GLU A 145 26.49 -28.42 13.85
CA GLU A 145 25.69 -27.22 13.57
C GLU A 145 24.82 -27.32 12.31
N PHE A 146 23.70 -26.60 12.32
CA PHE A 146 22.80 -26.42 11.18
C PHE A 146 22.58 -24.95 10.91
N ILE A 147 22.57 -24.58 9.63
CA ILE A 147 22.21 -23.24 9.17
C ILE A 147 20.82 -23.32 8.54
N VAL A 148 19.92 -22.46 9.00
CA VAL A 148 18.54 -22.38 8.54
C VAL A 148 18.23 -20.95 8.14
N THR A 149 17.83 -20.73 6.91
CA THR A 149 17.29 -19.44 6.46
C THR A 149 15.78 -19.50 6.48
N LEU A 150 15.16 -18.42 6.93
CA LEU A 150 13.73 -18.16 6.82
C LEU A 150 13.52 -17.07 5.78
N SER A 151 12.52 -17.19 4.92
CA SER A 151 12.19 -16.11 4.00
C SER A 151 10.72 -16.12 3.61
N ASP A 152 10.21 -14.94 3.28
CA ASP A 152 9.03 -14.82 2.42
C ASP A 152 9.42 -15.05 0.96
N TRP A 153 8.41 -15.38 0.14
CA TRP A 153 8.58 -15.70 -1.26
C TRP A 153 7.50 -15.03 -2.10
N TYR A 154 7.94 -14.28 -3.11
CA TYR A 154 7.07 -13.66 -4.09
C TYR A 154 7.08 -14.46 -5.38
N HIS A 155 5.99 -14.39 -6.16
CA HIS A 155 5.94 -15.00 -7.48
C HIS A 155 6.33 -14.07 -8.62
N ASP A 156 6.13 -12.76 -8.41
CA ASP A 156 6.53 -11.72 -9.35
C ASP A 156 7.86 -11.09 -8.91
N GLN A 157 8.64 -10.59 -9.87
CA GLN A 157 9.91 -9.91 -9.57
C GLN A 157 9.67 -8.58 -8.87
N MET A 158 10.61 -8.16 -8.03
CA MET A 158 10.49 -6.87 -7.34
C MET A 158 10.40 -5.69 -8.30
N GLN A 159 11.04 -5.76 -9.47
CA GLN A 159 10.94 -4.72 -10.51
C GLN A 159 9.53 -4.59 -11.12
N ASP A 160 8.71 -5.64 -11.05
CA ASP A 160 7.31 -5.62 -11.50
C ASP A 160 6.38 -5.18 -10.36
N LEU A 161 6.70 -5.55 -9.11
CA LEU A 161 5.91 -5.24 -7.93
C LEU A 161 6.07 -3.78 -7.46
N ILE A 162 7.28 -3.22 -7.47
CA ILE A 162 7.54 -1.85 -6.99
C ILE A 162 6.66 -0.80 -7.70
N PRO A 163 6.51 -0.80 -9.04
CA PRO A 163 5.62 0.14 -9.72
C PRO A 163 4.14 -0.02 -9.37
N THR A 164 3.72 -1.19 -8.86
CA THR A 164 2.34 -1.40 -8.37
C THR A 164 2.17 -0.94 -6.92
N PHE A 165 3.23 -1.03 -6.12
CA PHE A 165 3.30 -0.57 -4.75
C PHE A 165 3.36 0.97 -4.67
N LEU A 166 4.34 1.59 -5.35
CA LEU A 166 4.50 3.05 -5.44
C LEU A 166 3.63 3.64 -6.55
N TYR A 167 2.31 3.54 -6.37
CA TYR A 167 1.33 4.01 -7.33
C TYR A 167 0.16 4.73 -6.67
N LYS A 168 -0.41 5.73 -7.35
CA LYS A 168 -1.58 6.49 -6.88
C LYS A 168 -2.84 5.65 -6.61
N GLY A 169 -2.91 4.44 -7.16
CA GLY A 169 -3.99 3.48 -6.90
C GLY A 169 -3.80 2.65 -5.64
N ASN A 170 -2.63 2.76 -4.99
CA ASN A 170 -2.33 2.18 -3.69
C ASN A 170 -2.04 3.29 -2.65
N PRO A 171 -3.00 4.20 -2.39
CA PRO A 171 -2.75 5.36 -1.53
C PRO A 171 -2.50 4.98 -0.06
N THR A 172 -2.95 3.81 0.39
CA THR A 172 -2.69 3.31 1.74
C THR A 172 -1.24 2.92 1.95
N GLY A 173 -0.48 2.69 0.87
CA GLY A 173 0.86 2.12 0.97
C GLY A 173 0.85 0.63 1.32
N ALA A 174 -0.22 -0.09 0.97
CA ALA A 174 -0.33 -1.53 1.24
C ALA A 174 0.82 -2.28 0.60
N GLU A 175 1.64 -2.97 1.38
CA GLU A 175 2.74 -3.76 0.88
C GLU A 175 2.21 -4.99 0.12
N PRO A 176 2.84 -5.36 -1.01
CA PRO A 176 2.53 -6.63 -1.65
C PRO A 176 2.72 -7.81 -0.69
N VAL A 177 1.66 -8.59 -0.52
CA VAL A 177 1.67 -9.79 0.34
C VAL A 177 2.46 -10.91 -0.36
N PRO A 178 3.45 -11.53 0.30
CA PRO A 178 4.16 -12.68 -0.26
C PRO A 178 3.21 -13.87 -0.49
N LYS A 179 3.65 -14.87 -1.24
CA LYS A 179 2.85 -16.04 -1.60
C LYS A 179 3.16 -17.29 -0.78
N ALA A 180 4.40 -17.41 -0.28
CA ALA A 180 4.80 -18.53 0.57
C ALA A 180 5.85 -18.15 1.61
N ALA A 181 5.90 -18.91 2.70
CA ALA A 181 7.04 -18.96 3.62
C ALA A 181 7.97 -20.13 3.26
N LEU A 182 9.28 -19.88 3.25
CA LEU A 182 10.30 -20.87 2.91
C LEU A 182 11.29 -21.08 4.07
N MET A 183 11.82 -22.30 4.16
CA MET A 183 12.98 -22.61 5.01
C MET A 183 14.10 -23.19 4.13
N ASN A 184 15.30 -22.61 4.18
CA ASN A 184 16.41 -22.96 3.29
C ASN A 184 16.02 -22.95 1.81
N GLU A 185 15.22 -21.95 1.42
CA GLU A 185 14.74 -21.77 0.03
C GLU A 185 14.04 -23.03 -0.54
N THR A 186 13.36 -23.79 0.33
CA THR A 186 12.54 -24.94 -0.02
C THR A 186 11.29 -24.99 0.85
N LEU A 187 10.31 -25.78 0.42
CA LEU A 187 9.31 -26.35 1.31
C LEU A 187 9.87 -27.65 1.93
N ASN A 188 9.37 -28.03 3.09
CA ASN A 188 9.57 -29.37 3.66
C ASN A 188 11.02 -29.69 4.07
N LEU A 189 11.70 -28.73 4.72
CA LEU A 189 13.08 -28.90 5.21
C LEU A 189 13.22 -30.18 6.06
N ASP A 190 14.23 -30.99 5.78
CA ASP A 190 14.50 -32.23 6.52
C ASP A 190 15.87 -32.15 7.20
N VAL A 191 15.89 -32.17 8.53
CA VAL A 191 17.11 -31.99 9.33
C VAL A 191 17.42 -33.30 10.07
N PRO A 192 18.34 -34.14 9.55
CA PRO A 192 18.68 -35.41 10.19
C PRO A 192 19.48 -35.20 11.47
N VAL A 193 19.02 -35.77 12.58
CA VAL A 193 19.65 -35.63 13.89
C VAL A 193 19.92 -36.98 14.54
N LYS A 194 20.95 -37.02 15.39
CA LYS A 194 21.27 -38.18 16.22
C LYS A 194 20.68 -38.00 17.62
N PRO A 195 20.22 -39.08 18.29
CA PRO A 195 19.66 -38.99 19.64
C PRO A 195 20.73 -38.62 20.68
N GLY A 196 20.35 -37.82 21.68
CA GLY A 196 21.20 -37.41 22.80
C GLY A 196 22.35 -36.47 22.43
N LYS A 197 22.24 -35.77 21.30
CA LYS A 197 23.25 -34.84 20.76
C LYS A 197 22.76 -33.40 20.83
N THR A 198 23.69 -32.47 20.98
CA THR A 198 23.38 -31.04 21.03
C THR A 198 23.85 -30.37 19.75
N TYR A 199 22.91 -29.78 19.03
CA TYR A 199 23.17 -29.07 17.78
C TYR A 199 23.05 -27.57 18.01
N MET A 200 23.92 -26.79 17.38
CA MET A 200 23.74 -25.35 17.25
C MET A 200 22.96 -25.06 15.96
N PHE A 201 21.78 -24.48 16.09
CA PHE A 201 21.02 -23.96 14.95
C PHE A 201 21.36 -22.47 14.80
N ARG A 202 21.77 -22.07 13.60
CA ARG A 202 22.01 -20.69 13.18
C ARG A 202 20.87 -20.27 12.26
N VAL A 203 19.91 -19.53 12.79
CA VAL A 203 18.71 -19.13 12.05
C VAL A 203 18.82 -17.69 11.58
N ILE A 204 18.53 -17.45 10.30
CA ILE A 204 18.65 -16.14 9.66
C ILE A 204 17.34 -15.85 8.93
N ASN A 205 16.64 -14.77 9.26
CA ASN A 205 15.52 -14.32 8.43
C ASN A 205 16.04 -13.42 7.30
N ILE A 206 16.07 -13.96 6.09
CA ILE A 206 16.48 -13.29 4.84
C ILE A 206 15.27 -12.85 4.00
N GLY A 207 14.09 -12.78 4.62
CA GLY A 207 12.85 -12.29 4.02
C GLY A 207 12.91 -10.80 3.69
N ALA A 208 12.06 -10.39 2.75
CA ALA A 208 11.93 -9.02 2.30
C ALA A 208 11.03 -8.17 3.20
N PHE A 209 10.10 -8.81 3.90
CA PHE A 209 9.00 -8.15 4.57
C PHE A 209 8.63 -8.87 5.87
N ALA A 210 8.30 -10.16 5.79
CA ALA A 210 7.69 -10.86 6.91
C ALA A 210 8.69 -11.19 8.02
N GLY A 211 8.43 -10.71 9.23
CA GLY A 211 8.94 -11.36 10.44
C GLY A 211 8.39 -12.78 10.56
N GLN A 212 9.13 -13.69 11.18
CA GLN A 212 8.71 -15.09 11.33
C GLN A 212 8.84 -15.58 12.77
N TYR A 213 7.80 -16.25 13.24
CA TYR A 213 7.83 -17.04 14.47
C TYR A 213 8.40 -18.41 14.17
N LEU A 214 9.36 -18.88 14.96
CA LEU A 214 9.96 -20.20 14.85
C LEU A 214 9.79 -20.97 16.15
N TRP A 215 9.35 -22.23 16.07
CA TRP A 215 9.38 -23.17 17.17
C TRP A 215 9.65 -24.59 16.69
N ILE A 216 10.10 -25.45 17.61
CA ILE A 216 10.39 -26.85 17.32
C ILE A 216 9.60 -27.72 18.29
N GLU A 217 8.71 -28.55 17.77
CA GLU A 217 7.79 -29.28 18.62
C GLU A 217 8.50 -30.20 19.61
N GLY A 218 8.13 -30.05 20.89
CA GLY A 218 8.65 -30.87 21.97
C GLY A 218 10.14 -30.67 22.26
N HIS A 219 10.74 -29.56 21.82
CA HIS A 219 12.12 -29.19 22.12
C HIS A 219 12.20 -27.72 22.54
N THR A 220 12.87 -27.47 23.65
CA THR A 220 13.22 -26.12 24.08
C THR A 220 14.47 -25.65 23.35
N MET A 221 14.47 -24.41 22.86
CA MET A 221 15.61 -23.75 22.25
C MET A 221 16.40 -22.99 23.31
N GLN A 222 17.72 -23.15 23.36
CA GLN A 222 18.58 -22.39 24.27
C GLN A 222 19.33 -21.31 23.47
N ILE A 223 18.80 -20.09 23.44
CA ILE A 223 19.37 -18.95 22.71
C ILE A 223 20.77 -18.64 23.27
N VAL A 224 21.77 -18.56 22.40
CA VAL A 224 23.18 -18.31 22.75
C VAL A 224 23.85 -17.22 21.91
N GLU A 225 23.20 -16.77 20.84
CA GLU A 225 23.69 -15.70 19.97
C GLU A 225 22.50 -14.98 19.33
N VAL A 226 22.58 -13.65 19.22
CA VAL A 226 21.69 -12.83 18.40
C VAL A 226 22.52 -11.84 17.60
N ASP A 227 22.28 -11.78 16.29
CA ASP A 227 22.95 -10.84 15.37
C ASP A 227 24.50 -10.80 15.50
N GLY A 228 25.14 -11.95 15.76
CA GLY A 228 26.59 -12.06 15.97
C GLY A 228 27.08 -11.74 17.39
N ILE A 229 26.18 -11.33 18.30
CA ILE A 229 26.51 -11.09 19.72
C ILE A 229 26.18 -12.33 20.54
N TYR A 230 27.19 -12.92 21.19
CA TYR A 230 26.98 -14.02 22.12
C TYR A 230 26.20 -13.58 23.36
N THR A 231 25.30 -14.44 23.82
CA THR A 231 24.45 -14.20 25.00
C THR A 231 24.67 -15.25 26.08
N LYS A 232 24.26 -14.92 27.30
CA LYS A 232 23.96 -15.95 28.29
C LYS A 232 22.79 -16.80 27.79
N SER A 233 22.88 -18.11 27.99
CA SER A 233 21.89 -19.08 27.55
C SER A 233 20.50 -18.73 28.09
N ALA A 234 19.52 -18.54 27.21
CA ALA A 234 18.13 -18.28 27.58
C ALA A 234 17.19 -19.31 26.94
N ALA A 235 16.26 -19.86 27.72
CA ALA A 235 15.33 -20.88 27.24
C ALA A 235 14.13 -20.22 26.55
N ALA A 236 13.82 -20.66 25.32
CA ALA A 236 12.68 -20.22 24.54
C ALA A 236 11.94 -21.43 23.95
N GLU A 237 10.61 -21.41 24.00
CA GLU A 237 9.77 -22.36 23.27
C GLU A 237 9.43 -21.86 21.87
N MET A 238 9.46 -20.54 21.68
CA MET A 238 9.23 -19.86 20.40
C MET A 238 10.10 -18.61 20.34
N VAL A 239 10.63 -18.30 19.16
CA VAL A 239 11.38 -17.06 18.90
C VAL A 239 10.73 -16.30 17.76
N TYR A 240 10.73 -14.96 17.84
CA TYR A 240 10.37 -14.07 16.76
C TYR A 240 11.65 -13.56 16.09
N ILE A 241 11.74 -13.71 14.78
CA ILE A 241 12.90 -13.28 13.99
C ILE A 241 12.38 -12.36 12.89
N ALA A 242 12.56 -11.06 13.05
CA ALA A 242 12.18 -10.09 12.02
C ALA A 242 13.10 -10.19 10.80
N ALA A 243 12.72 -9.59 9.67
CA ALA A 243 13.59 -9.47 8.51
C ALA A 243 14.97 -8.93 8.94
N ALA A 244 16.04 -9.57 8.46
CA ALA A 244 17.45 -9.34 8.76
C ALA A 244 17.99 -9.78 10.13
N GLN A 245 17.13 -10.17 11.07
CA GLN A 245 17.58 -10.68 12.36
C GLN A 245 18.10 -12.12 12.24
N ARG A 246 19.04 -12.45 13.14
CA ARG A 246 19.60 -13.78 13.32
C ARG A 246 19.51 -14.20 14.78
N VAL A 247 19.22 -15.47 14.98
CA VAL A 247 19.21 -16.09 16.30
C VAL A 247 19.92 -17.43 16.18
N SER A 248 20.92 -17.66 17.02
CA SER A 248 21.48 -18.99 17.20
C SER A 248 21.11 -19.58 18.54
N PHE A 249 20.69 -20.84 18.53
CA PHE A 249 20.29 -21.57 19.73
C PHE A 249 20.86 -22.98 19.75
N LEU A 250 21.08 -23.50 20.96
CA LEU A 250 21.41 -24.90 21.18
C LEU A 250 20.13 -25.71 21.35
N LEU A 251 20.08 -26.86 20.70
CA LEU A 251 19.00 -27.83 20.84
C LEU A 251 19.60 -29.20 21.16
N THR A 252 19.27 -29.73 22.33
CA THR A 252 19.63 -31.09 22.73
C THR A 252 18.52 -32.05 22.32
N THR A 253 18.85 -33.02 21.47
CA THR A 253 17.92 -34.03 20.98
C THR A 253 17.58 -35.05 22.06
N LYS A 254 16.38 -35.61 21.94
CA LYS A 254 15.89 -36.67 22.82
C LYS A 254 16.69 -37.96 22.61
N ASN A 255 16.72 -38.81 23.63
CA ASN A 255 17.29 -40.16 23.48
C ASN A 255 16.33 -41.12 22.74
N ASP A 256 15.03 -40.81 22.74
CA ASP A 256 14.00 -41.61 22.08
C ASP A 256 13.90 -41.24 20.60
N THR A 257 14.05 -42.23 19.73
CA THR A 257 13.94 -42.12 18.27
C THR A 257 12.58 -42.63 17.75
N SER A 258 11.57 -42.75 18.61
CA SER A 258 10.25 -43.28 18.24
C SER A 258 9.43 -42.36 17.32
N ALA A 259 9.79 -41.06 17.25
CA ALA A 259 9.08 -40.04 16.48
C ALA A 259 10.02 -38.98 15.89
N ASN A 260 9.60 -38.41 14.76
CA ASN A 260 10.16 -37.18 14.18
C ASN A 260 9.34 -35.97 14.65
N PHE A 261 9.95 -34.79 14.69
CA PHE A 261 9.33 -33.58 15.27
C PHE A 261 9.27 -32.43 14.26
N PRO A 262 8.13 -31.76 14.10
CA PRO A 262 8.03 -30.59 13.25
C PRO A 262 8.94 -29.43 13.71
N ILE A 263 9.60 -28.80 12.73
CA ILE A 263 10.19 -27.46 12.82
C ILE A 263 9.21 -26.55 12.10
N VAL A 264 8.68 -25.53 12.77
CA VAL A 264 7.62 -24.70 12.21
C VAL A 264 8.05 -23.25 12.21
N ALA A 265 8.01 -22.64 11.02
CA ALA A 265 8.14 -21.21 10.83
C ALA A 265 6.81 -20.65 10.32
N SER A 266 6.34 -19.54 10.89
CA SER A 266 5.10 -18.85 10.51
C SER A 266 5.39 -17.38 10.28
N MET A 267 4.98 -16.83 9.14
CA MET A 267 5.03 -15.39 8.92
C MET A 267 4.12 -14.64 9.91
N ASP A 268 4.54 -13.44 10.29
CA ASP A 268 3.78 -12.51 11.12
C ASP A 268 2.68 -11.87 10.29
N THR A 269 1.51 -12.50 10.26
CA THR A 269 0.39 -12.07 9.43
C THR A 269 -0.19 -10.73 9.85
N THR A 270 0.16 -10.19 11.03
CA THR A 270 -0.25 -8.84 11.45
C THR A 270 0.41 -7.75 10.60
N LEU A 271 1.47 -8.07 9.86
CA LEU A 271 2.11 -7.17 8.90
C LEU A 271 1.32 -7.06 7.59
N PHE A 272 0.34 -7.92 7.32
CA PHE A 272 -0.34 -7.97 6.03
C PHE A 272 -1.70 -7.26 6.07
N ASP A 273 -1.87 -6.26 5.20
CA ASP A 273 -3.15 -5.53 5.02
C ASP A 273 -4.32 -6.45 4.62
N ALA A 274 -4.02 -7.54 3.92
CA ALA A 274 -4.98 -8.55 3.55
C ALA A 274 -4.35 -9.95 3.62
N LEU A 275 -5.19 -10.96 3.89
CA LEU A 275 -4.80 -12.36 3.88
C LEU A 275 -5.49 -13.07 2.71
N PRO A 276 -4.79 -13.23 1.57
CA PRO A 276 -5.30 -14.00 0.45
C PRO A 276 -5.63 -15.45 0.86
N GLU A 277 -6.70 -16.03 0.33
CA GLU A 277 -7.08 -17.41 0.63
C GLU A 277 -6.02 -18.44 0.19
N ASP A 278 -5.20 -18.09 -0.81
CA ASP A 278 -4.12 -18.91 -1.36
C ASP A 278 -2.78 -18.75 -0.61
N LEU A 279 -2.70 -17.89 0.40
CA LEU A 279 -1.48 -17.62 1.14
C LEU A 279 -1.06 -18.81 2.00
N ASN A 280 0.11 -19.39 1.71
CA ASN A 280 0.77 -20.30 2.64
C ASN A 280 1.78 -19.55 3.52
N TYR A 281 1.33 -19.04 4.65
CA TYR A 281 2.19 -18.31 5.59
C TYR A 281 3.00 -19.21 6.54
N ASN A 282 2.82 -20.53 6.46
CA ASN A 282 3.55 -21.49 7.28
C ASN A 282 4.55 -22.30 6.42
N SER A 283 5.75 -22.49 6.97
CA SER A 283 6.74 -23.43 6.45
C SER A 283 6.97 -24.50 7.52
N THR A 284 6.71 -25.76 7.18
CA THR A 284 6.98 -26.89 8.07
C THR A 284 8.14 -27.73 7.54
N GLY A 285 9.11 -27.97 8.40
CA GLY A 285 10.19 -28.93 8.23
C GLY A 285 10.16 -29.96 9.36
N TRP A 286 11.17 -30.84 9.44
CA TRP A 286 11.24 -31.88 10.45
C TRP A 286 12.64 -32.08 11.00
N LEU A 287 12.75 -32.15 12.32
CA LEU A 287 13.83 -32.84 13.00
C LEU A 287 13.63 -34.34 12.84
N ASN A 288 14.50 -34.94 12.05
CA ASN A 288 14.41 -36.31 11.62
C ASN A 288 15.35 -37.20 12.45
N TYR A 289 14.76 -37.96 13.36
CA TYR A 289 15.44 -38.93 14.22
C TYR A 289 15.56 -40.31 13.54
N ASP A 290 14.60 -40.66 12.69
CA ASP A 290 14.52 -41.95 11.99
C ASP A 290 13.67 -41.81 10.72
N ASP A 291 14.31 -42.00 9.56
CA ASP A 291 13.69 -41.94 8.23
C ASP A 291 12.54 -42.94 8.04
N SER A 292 12.51 -44.03 8.81
CA SER A 292 11.45 -45.03 8.75
C SER A 292 10.17 -44.62 9.48
N LYS A 293 10.21 -43.53 10.27
CA LYS A 293 9.07 -43.04 11.03
C LYS A 293 8.28 -41.98 10.27
N PRO A 294 6.97 -41.86 10.52
CA PRO A 294 6.18 -40.79 9.94
C PRO A 294 6.74 -39.41 10.32
N LYS A 295 6.65 -38.48 9.38
CA LYS A 295 6.84 -37.04 9.60
C LYS A 295 5.44 -36.45 9.85
N PRO A 296 5.06 -36.18 11.11
CA PRO A 296 3.70 -35.74 11.43
C PRO A 296 3.47 -34.29 10.96
N ASP A 297 2.22 -33.92 10.73
CA ASP A 297 1.84 -32.53 10.50
C ASP A 297 2.08 -31.69 11.76
N ALA A 298 2.39 -30.40 11.55
CA ALA A 298 2.52 -29.44 12.63
C ALA A 298 1.20 -29.26 13.38
N LYS A 299 1.28 -29.14 14.70
CA LYS A 299 0.13 -28.83 15.55
C LYS A 299 -0.28 -27.38 15.36
N ILE A 300 -1.59 -27.15 15.37
CA ILE A 300 -2.16 -25.81 15.34
C ILE A 300 -1.84 -25.12 16.66
N VAL A 301 -1.20 -23.96 16.56
CA VAL A 301 -0.93 -23.04 17.66
C VAL A 301 -1.86 -21.84 17.50
N TYR A 302 -2.62 -21.51 18.53
CA TYR A 302 -3.59 -20.40 18.51
C TYR A 302 -3.03 -19.08 19.05
N GLU A 303 -1.98 -19.16 19.86
CA GLU A 303 -1.32 -18.01 20.48
C GLU A 303 0.19 -18.11 20.23
N LEU A 304 0.75 -17.09 19.60
CA LEU A 304 2.18 -17.01 19.29
C LEU A 304 2.86 -16.15 20.37
N ASP A 305 3.35 -16.80 21.41
CA ASP A 305 4.06 -16.16 22.52
C ASP A 305 5.57 -16.34 22.35
N ALA A 306 6.19 -15.39 21.63
CA ALA A 306 7.61 -15.42 21.35
C ALA A 306 8.43 -14.87 22.53
N PHE A 307 9.62 -15.42 22.71
CA PHE A 307 10.61 -14.92 23.66
C PHE A 307 10.96 -13.44 23.39
N ASP A 308 10.97 -12.61 24.43
CA ASP A 308 11.35 -11.20 24.36
C ASP A 308 12.87 -11.04 24.31
N ASP A 309 13.38 -10.69 23.13
CA ASP A 309 14.80 -10.47 22.83
C ASP A 309 15.45 -9.36 23.65
N MET A 310 14.69 -8.39 24.19
CA MET A 310 15.21 -7.34 25.06
C MET A 310 15.70 -7.87 26.42
N THR A 311 15.27 -9.08 26.80
CA THR A 311 15.64 -9.71 28.07
C THR A 311 16.95 -10.51 28.00
N LEU A 312 17.54 -10.64 26.81
CA LEU A 312 18.82 -11.34 26.64
C LEU A 312 19.96 -10.54 27.25
N GLU A 313 20.84 -11.24 27.98
CA GLU A 313 22.06 -10.67 28.52
C GLU A 313 23.27 -10.99 27.61
N PRO A 314 23.99 -9.99 27.08
CA PRO A 314 25.24 -10.22 26.36
C PRO A 314 26.27 -10.97 27.22
N TYR A 315 27.00 -11.89 26.62
CA TYR A 315 27.97 -12.74 27.32
C TYR A 315 29.17 -11.94 27.88
N ASP A 316 29.55 -10.85 27.22
CA ASP A 316 30.65 -9.96 27.64
C ASP A 316 30.23 -8.89 28.66
N GLU A 317 28.94 -8.82 29.01
CA GLU A 317 28.37 -7.93 30.02
C GLU A 317 28.76 -6.46 29.82
N GLU A 318 28.82 -5.99 28.57
CA GLU A 318 29.06 -4.57 28.31
C GLU A 318 27.99 -3.72 28.99
N LYS A 319 28.43 -2.79 29.83
CA LYS A 319 27.54 -1.88 30.56
C LYS A 319 26.93 -0.86 29.62
N LEU A 320 25.77 -0.36 30.01
CA LEU A 320 25.15 0.81 29.40
C LEU A 320 26.18 1.92 29.16
N LEU A 321 26.27 2.38 27.92
CA LEU A 321 27.12 3.49 27.54
C LEU A 321 26.69 4.75 28.31
N PRO A 322 27.61 5.70 28.60
CA PRO A 322 27.27 6.95 29.27
C PRO A 322 26.13 7.72 28.59
N GLU A 323 25.60 8.74 29.27
CA GLU A 323 24.62 9.65 28.67
C GLU A 323 25.08 10.18 27.30
N PRO A 324 24.17 10.26 26.32
CA PRO A 324 24.53 10.60 24.95
C PRO A 324 24.97 12.06 24.85
N SER A 325 26.04 12.31 24.09
CA SER A 325 26.43 13.65 23.66
C SER A 325 25.62 14.11 22.44
N LYS A 326 25.06 13.14 21.69
CA LYS A 326 24.23 13.38 20.50
C LYS A 326 22.95 12.56 20.59
N ILE A 327 21.80 13.22 20.43
CA ILE A 327 20.49 12.56 20.31
C ILE A 327 19.98 12.80 18.89
N VAL A 328 19.54 11.73 18.25
CA VAL A 328 18.90 11.72 16.94
C VAL A 328 17.50 11.14 17.12
N GLU A 329 16.48 11.97 16.91
CA GLU A 329 15.08 11.59 17.02
C GLU A 329 14.48 11.42 15.62
N LEU A 330 13.83 10.29 15.40
CA LEU A 330 13.32 9.85 14.11
C LEU A 330 11.88 9.36 14.28
N ASP A 331 10.93 10.15 13.78
CA ASP A 331 9.52 9.77 13.72
C ASP A 331 9.25 8.98 12.44
N VAL A 332 8.71 7.77 12.56
CA VAL A 332 8.33 6.92 11.42
C VAL A 332 6.94 7.31 10.96
N ILE A 333 6.82 7.75 9.70
CA ILE A 333 5.54 8.19 9.11
C ILE A 333 5.37 7.56 7.73
N MET A 334 4.15 7.15 7.41
CA MET A 334 3.72 6.75 6.06
C MET A 334 2.70 7.78 5.55
N ASP A 335 2.98 8.45 4.42
CA ASP A 335 2.08 9.49 3.89
C ASP A 335 2.15 9.62 2.35
N ASN A 336 1.14 10.23 1.76
CA ASN A 336 1.04 10.43 0.32
C ASN A 336 1.73 11.72 -0.15
N LEU A 337 2.51 11.62 -1.23
CA LEU A 337 3.07 12.78 -1.93
C LEU A 337 2.21 13.18 -3.13
N GLY A 338 2.60 14.26 -3.81
CA GLY A 338 1.83 14.93 -4.86
C GLY A 338 1.63 14.13 -6.14
N ASP A 339 2.34 13.02 -6.32
CA ASP A 339 2.09 12.02 -7.35
C ASP A 339 0.96 11.03 -6.97
N GLY A 340 0.52 11.06 -5.70
CA GLY A 340 -0.52 10.24 -5.12
C GLY A 340 -0.05 8.90 -4.56
N ALA A 341 1.23 8.54 -4.71
CA ALA A 341 1.78 7.33 -4.11
C ALA A 341 2.09 7.54 -2.61
N ASN A 342 2.12 6.46 -1.85
CA ASN A 342 2.51 6.48 -0.43
C ASN A 342 4.04 6.31 -0.30
N TYR A 343 4.64 7.11 0.57
CA TYR A 343 6.07 7.11 0.85
C TYR A 343 6.30 6.95 2.35
N ALA A 344 7.46 6.41 2.71
CA ALA A 344 7.90 6.31 4.08
C ALA A 344 8.87 7.44 4.42
N PHE A 345 8.79 7.92 5.66
CA PHE A 345 9.53 9.07 6.13
C PHE A 345 10.17 8.78 7.47
N PHE A 346 11.37 9.33 7.63
CA PHE A 346 11.83 9.74 8.95
C PHE A 346 11.56 11.23 9.12
N ASN A 347 10.84 11.60 10.17
CA ASN A 347 10.34 12.94 10.40
C ASN A 347 9.48 13.37 9.20
N ASN A 348 9.92 14.35 8.42
CA ASN A 348 9.25 14.79 7.20
C ASN A 348 10.12 14.61 5.95
N ILE A 349 11.11 13.71 6.01
CA ILE A 349 12.07 13.47 4.93
C ILE A 349 11.93 12.02 4.48
N THR A 350 11.55 11.85 3.20
CA THR A 350 11.67 10.56 2.52
C THR A 350 13.00 10.52 1.77
N TYR A 351 13.71 9.40 1.90
CA TYR A 351 15.06 9.29 1.40
C TYR A 351 15.12 9.35 -0.13
N LYS A 352 16.08 10.12 -0.64
CA LYS A 352 16.45 10.12 -2.06
C LYS A 352 17.96 10.03 -2.22
N SER A 353 18.40 9.03 -2.98
CA SER A 353 19.83 8.84 -3.26
C SER A 353 20.43 10.08 -3.94
N PRO A 354 21.61 10.53 -3.50
CA PRO A 354 22.29 11.68 -4.08
C PRO A 354 22.90 11.33 -5.45
N LYS A 355 23.30 12.35 -6.23
CA LYS A 355 24.02 12.14 -7.51
C LYS A 355 25.46 11.65 -7.31
N VAL A 356 26.06 12.01 -6.18
CA VAL A 356 27.40 11.59 -5.75
C VAL A 356 27.20 10.75 -4.49
N PRO A 357 27.64 9.48 -4.45
CA PRO A 357 27.62 8.68 -3.24
C PRO A 357 28.21 9.43 -2.05
N THR A 358 27.53 9.41 -0.91
CA THR A 358 27.89 10.21 0.27
C THR A 358 29.34 10.01 0.67
N LEU A 359 29.86 8.78 0.61
CA LEU A 359 31.27 8.48 0.88
C LEU A 359 32.25 9.27 -0.01
N TYR A 360 31.95 9.43 -1.30
CA TYR A 360 32.80 10.22 -2.19
C TYR A 360 32.62 11.72 -1.98
N SER A 361 31.44 12.16 -1.56
CA SER A 361 31.23 13.54 -1.08
C SER A 361 32.09 13.83 0.15
N VAL A 362 32.18 12.89 1.12
CA VAL A 362 33.10 13.00 2.26
C VAL A 362 34.54 13.12 1.76
N LEU A 363 34.99 12.22 0.89
CA LEU A 363 36.39 12.16 0.44
C LEU A 363 36.80 13.31 -0.48
N SER A 364 35.86 14.11 -0.99
CA SER A 364 36.13 15.21 -1.93
C SER A 364 35.79 16.61 -1.39
N SER A 365 35.23 16.72 -0.18
CA SER A 365 34.76 18.00 0.40
C SER A 365 35.74 18.68 1.36
N GLY A 366 36.85 18.03 1.71
CA GLY A 366 37.85 18.58 2.65
C GLY A 366 37.21 18.94 3.99
N ASP A 367 37.55 20.12 4.53
CA ASP A 367 37.03 20.57 5.83
C ASP A 367 35.50 20.77 5.83
N GLN A 368 34.85 20.93 4.67
CA GLN A 368 33.38 21.04 4.61
C GLN A 368 32.67 19.71 4.84
N ALA A 369 33.39 18.59 4.94
CA ALA A 369 32.81 17.28 5.24
C ALA A 369 32.12 17.23 6.61
N THR A 370 32.40 18.16 7.53
CA THR A 370 31.66 18.25 8.80
C THR A 370 30.31 18.96 8.67
N ASN A 371 30.01 19.55 7.51
CA ASN A 371 28.75 20.25 7.27
C ASN A 371 27.72 19.31 6.65
N PRO A 372 26.59 19.01 7.33
CA PRO A 372 25.57 18.09 6.82
C PRO A 372 24.97 18.55 5.48
N THR A 373 24.95 19.85 5.16
CA THR A 373 24.43 20.37 3.89
C THR A 373 25.15 19.78 2.67
N VAL A 374 26.43 19.40 2.78
CA VAL A 374 27.18 18.77 1.67
C VAL A 374 26.54 17.46 1.21
N TYR A 375 25.84 16.77 2.11
CA TYR A 375 25.25 15.47 1.84
C TYR A 375 23.80 15.57 1.33
N GLY A 376 23.26 16.79 1.17
CA GLY A 376 21.92 17.02 0.64
C GLY A 376 20.83 16.88 1.70
N GLU A 377 19.66 17.44 1.39
CA GLU A 377 18.52 17.44 2.31
C GLU A 377 17.87 16.06 2.42
N TYR A 378 17.64 15.43 1.26
CA TYR A 378 16.86 14.19 1.15
C TYR A 378 17.67 12.91 1.41
N THR A 379 18.96 13.02 1.76
CA THR A 379 19.72 11.85 2.28
C THR A 379 19.59 11.70 3.80
N HIS A 380 18.90 12.65 4.43
CA HIS A 380 18.72 12.79 5.88
C HIS A 380 20.04 12.59 6.64
N PRO A 381 21.05 13.47 6.43
CA PRO A 381 22.39 13.24 6.92
C PRO A 381 22.59 13.69 8.37
N PHE A 382 23.20 12.82 9.17
CA PHE A 382 23.65 13.09 10.52
C PHE A 382 25.18 12.96 10.57
N VAL A 383 25.88 14.09 10.73
CA VAL A 383 27.33 14.10 10.91
C VAL A 383 27.65 13.85 12.38
N LEU A 384 28.52 12.88 12.64
CA LEU A 384 28.90 12.42 13.97
C LEU A 384 30.37 12.72 14.24
N ASP A 385 30.67 13.26 15.42
CA ASP A 385 32.05 13.45 15.87
C ASP A 385 32.67 12.12 16.32
N LYS A 386 34.00 12.02 16.23
CA LYS A 386 34.72 10.82 16.66
C LYS A 386 34.51 10.55 18.15
N ASP A 387 34.23 9.29 18.48
CA ASP A 387 34.03 8.76 19.83
C ASP A 387 32.82 9.34 20.58
N GLU A 388 31.93 10.09 19.90
CA GLU A 388 30.71 10.59 20.51
C GLU A 388 29.75 9.44 20.87
N ILE A 389 28.98 9.61 21.95
CA ILE A 389 27.92 8.67 22.30
C ILE A 389 26.63 9.15 21.65
N VAL A 390 26.13 8.36 20.70
CA VAL A 390 24.94 8.65 19.92
C VAL A 390 23.78 7.84 20.48
N GLN A 391 22.67 8.51 20.74
CA GLN A 391 21.40 7.89 21.03
C GLN A 391 20.44 8.13 19.87
N ILE A 392 19.92 7.04 19.30
CA ILE A 392 18.84 7.08 18.32
C ILE A 392 17.54 6.79 19.05
N VAL A 393 16.58 7.70 18.96
CA VAL A 393 15.21 7.51 19.40
C VAL A 393 14.37 7.33 18.16
N VAL A 394 13.69 6.19 18.04
CA VAL A 394 12.75 5.96 16.94
C VAL A 394 11.35 5.93 17.54
N ASN A 395 10.52 6.88 17.15
CA ASN A 395 9.10 6.89 17.49
C ASN A 395 8.33 6.33 16.31
N ASN A 396 7.62 5.23 16.51
CA ASN A 396 6.77 4.67 15.50
C ASN A 396 5.40 5.37 15.52
N LEU A 397 5.11 6.18 14.51
CA LEU A 397 3.78 6.78 14.32
C LEU A 397 2.95 6.00 13.30
N ASP A 398 3.42 4.81 12.92
CA ASP A 398 2.72 3.84 12.10
C ASP A 398 2.22 2.66 12.95
N SER A 399 1.15 2.02 12.48
CA SER A 399 0.55 0.86 13.12
C SER A 399 1.26 -0.47 12.80
N GLY A 400 2.25 -0.47 11.91
CA GLY A 400 3.07 -1.63 11.59
C GLY A 400 4.22 -1.85 12.58
N ARG A 401 4.86 -3.02 12.49
CA ARG A 401 6.16 -3.29 13.12
C ARG A 401 7.26 -3.00 12.10
N HIS A 402 8.36 -2.40 12.56
CA HIS A 402 9.50 -2.09 11.69
C HIS A 402 10.81 -2.61 12.31
N PRO A 403 11.54 -3.51 11.63
CA PRO A 403 12.89 -3.88 12.02
C PRO A 403 13.89 -2.81 11.56
N PHE A 404 14.43 -2.02 12.48
CA PHE A 404 15.44 -1.01 12.17
C PHE A 404 16.85 -1.57 12.26
N HIS A 405 17.60 -1.46 11.16
CA HIS A 405 18.97 -1.89 11.02
C HIS A 405 19.94 -0.70 10.99
N LEU A 406 21.10 -0.84 11.64
CA LEU A 406 22.21 0.10 11.57
C LEU A 406 23.45 -0.58 10.97
N HIS A 407 24.00 0.01 9.91
CA HIS A 407 25.27 -0.43 9.34
C HIS A 407 26.44 -0.06 10.26
N GLY A 408 27.54 -0.82 10.18
CA GLY A 408 28.82 -0.47 10.80
C GLY A 408 28.91 -0.68 12.31
N HIS A 409 27.79 -0.96 13.00
CA HIS A 409 27.72 -1.05 14.47
C HIS A 409 26.70 -2.09 14.93
N ALA A 410 26.98 -2.72 16.08
CA ALA A 410 25.93 -3.27 16.93
C ALA A 410 25.60 -2.25 18.03
N PHE A 411 24.37 -1.77 18.07
CA PHE A 411 23.92 -0.81 19.07
C PHE A 411 23.45 -1.52 20.34
N GLN A 412 23.50 -0.82 21.47
CA GLN A 412 22.79 -1.20 22.69
C GLN A 412 21.30 -0.89 22.54
N ALA A 413 20.45 -1.91 22.64
CA ALA A 413 19.00 -1.79 22.71
C ALA A 413 18.60 -1.48 24.17
N ILE A 414 18.45 -0.20 24.50
CA ILE A 414 18.32 0.25 25.90
C ILE A 414 16.87 0.39 26.36
N HIS A 415 15.94 0.58 25.43
CA HIS A 415 14.49 0.64 25.68
C HIS A 415 13.70 0.19 24.44
N ARG A 416 12.59 -0.50 24.70
CA ARG A 416 11.51 -0.76 23.73
C ARG A 416 10.20 -0.63 24.49
N SER A 417 9.33 0.26 24.03
CA SER A 417 8.02 0.45 24.64
C SER A 417 7.09 -0.74 24.34
N ALA A 418 5.98 -0.82 25.07
CA ALA A 418 4.84 -1.63 24.65
C ALA A 418 4.19 -1.04 23.38
N GLU A 419 3.28 -1.81 22.76
CA GLU A 419 2.46 -1.34 21.64
C GLU A 419 1.57 -0.18 22.14
N GLU A 420 1.28 0.80 21.28
CA GLU A 420 0.42 1.94 21.60
C GLU A 420 0.93 2.86 22.73
N ALA A 421 2.20 2.74 23.13
CA ALA A 421 2.78 3.59 24.18
C ALA A 421 2.95 5.05 23.75
N GLY A 422 2.99 5.32 22.44
CA GLY A 422 3.27 6.63 21.87
C GLY A 422 4.76 6.94 21.78
N THR A 423 5.09 8.23 21.72
CA THR A 423 6.49 8.70 21.59
C THR A 423 7.24 8.61 22.91
N LEU A 424 8.58 8.53 22.86
CA LEU A 424 9.43 8.49 24.05
C LEU A 424 9.16 9.66 25.01
N ALA A 425 8.89 10.85 24.46
CA ALA A 425 8.60 12.06 25.24
C ALA A 425 7.35 11.91 26.13
N SER A 426 6.46 10.97 25.82
CA SER A 426 5.25 10.71 26.60
C SER A 426 5.49 9.82 27.84
N GLU A 427 6.61 9.09 27.89
CA GLU A 427 6.89 8.08 28.92
C GLU A 427 7.63 8.64 30.16
N ASN A 428 8.19 9.85 30.10
CA ASN A 428 8.98 10.47 31.18
C ASN A 428 10.14 9.59 31.73
N LEU A 429 10.81 8.84 30.85
CA LEU A 429 11.94 7.98 31.24
C LEU A 429 13.19 8.78 31.62
N THR A 430 13.97 8.21 32.52
CA THR A 430 15.26 8.71 33.00
C THR A 430 16.35 7.65 32.81
N GLU A 431 17.63 8.03 32.88
CA GLU A 431 18.75 7.07 32.75
C GLU A 431 18.69 5.89 33.74
N SER A 432 18.07 6.08 34.91
CA SER A 432 17.90 4.98 35.88
C SER A 432 16.86 3.94 35.47
N ASP A 433 15.99 4.25 34.51
CA ASP A 433 14.96 3.34 34.02
C ASP A 433 15.53 2.37 32.96
N PHE A 434 16.67 2.70 32.36
CA PHE A 434 17.31 1.87 31.34
C PHE A 434 18.05 0.66 31.91
N THR A 435 18.04 -0.43 31.14
CA THR A 435 18.80 -1.65 31.45
C THR A 435 20.30 -1.34 31.53
N GLN A 436 20.92 -1.69 32.64
CA GLN A 436 22.33 -1.36 32.92
C GLN A 436 23.34 -2.25 32.16
N VAL A 437 22.88 -3.41 31.67
CA VAL A 437 23.62 -4.31 30.78
C VAL A 437 22.68 -4.62 29.60
N PRO A 438 22.47 -3.65 28.70
CA PRO A 438 21.48 -3.77 27.63
C PRO A 438 21.93 -4.80 26.60
N MET A 439 20.96 -5.47 25.98
CA MET A 439 21.22 -6.34 24.83
C MET A 439 21.87 -5.53 23.70
N ARG A 440 22.79 -6.13 22.93
CA ARG A 440 23.37 -5.50 21.74
C ARG A 440 23.07 -6.31 20.50
N ARG A 441 22.76 -5.61 19.41
CA ARG A 441 22.47 -6.19 18.10
C ARG A 441 22.54 -5.14 17.00
N ASP A 442 22.39 -5.56 15.74
CA ASP A 442 22.36 -4.63 14.60
C ASP A 442 20.96 -4.37 14.04
N THR A 443 19.94 -5.16 14.40
CA THR A 443 18.56 -4.97 13.90
C THR A 443 17.55 -5.11 15.03
N LEU A 444 16.74 -4.09 15.35
CA LEU A 444 15.72 -4.15 16.41
C LEU A 444 14.34 -3.77 15.90
N VAL A 445 13.32 -4.50 16.34
CA VAL A 445 11.93 -4.24 15.99
C VAL A 445 11.34 -3.18 16.91
N VAL A 446 10.82 -2.10 16.34
CA VAL A 446 9.89 -1.20 17.04
C VAL A 446 8.46 -1.72 16.87
N TRP A 447 7.69 -1.62 17.93
CA TRP A 447 6.31 -2.08 17.98
C TRP A 447 5.33 -1.03 17.46
N PRO A 448 4.09 -1.43 17.07
CA PRO A 448 3.07 -0.52 16.59
C PRO A 448 2.84 0.65 17.54
N ASN A 449 2.82 1.87 17.01
CA ASN A 449 2.54 3.09 17.77
C ASN A 449 3.39 3.24 19.06
N GLY A 450 4.58 2.65 19.08
CA GLY A 450 5.50 2.64 20.22
C GLY A 450 6.81 3.37 19.91
N ASN A 451 7.86 3.07 20.66
CA ASN A 451 9.20 3.61 20.43
C ASN A 451 10.31 2.66 20.88
N ILE A 452 11.51 2.89 20.34
CA ILE A 452 12.76 2.25 20.77
C ILE A 452 13.83 3.30 21.01
N VAL A 453 14.75 2.99 21.92
CA VAL A 453 15.95 3.80 22.16
C VAL A 453 17.19 2.93 22.01
N LEU A 454 18.09 3.37 21.13
CA LEU A 454 19.32 2.69 20.77
C LEU A 454 20.50 3.58 21.13
N ARG A 455 21.60 3.00 21.62
CA ARG A 455 22.82 3.75 21.95
C ARG A 455 24.05 3.08 21.35
N PHE A 456 24.91 3.84 20.69
CA PHE A 456 26.19 3.35 20.17
C PHE A 456 27.27 4.43 20.30
N LYS A 457 28.52 4.02 20.13
CA LYS A 457 29.67 4.91 20.14
C LYS A 457 30.20 5.07 18.72
N ALA A 458 30.37 6.31 18.27
CA ALA A 458 30.90 6.65 16.95
C ALA A 458 32.43 6.41 16.86
N ASN A 459 32.86 5.15 16.93
CA ASN A 459 34.27 4.72 16.93
C ASN A 459 34.76 4.04 15.62
N ASN A 460 33.95 4.04 14.58
CA ASN A 460 34.15 3.40 13.29
C ASN A 460 33.91 4.40 12.12
N PRO A 461 34.92 5.23 11.76
CA PRO A 461 34.77 6.24 10.71
C PRO A 461 34.26 5.65 9.39
N GLY A 462 33.17 6.21 8.87
CA GLY A 462 32.46 5.62 7.74
C GLY A 462 31.19 6.40 7.37
N VAL A 463 30.46 5.87 6.39
CA VAL A 463 29.11 6.33 6.05
C VAL A 463 28.19 5.14 6.24
N TRP A 464 27.30 5.24 7.21
CA TRP A 464 26.47 4.13 7.67
C TRP A 464 25.00 4.44 7.45
N LEU A 465 24.27 3.52 6.84
CA LEU A 465 22.83 3.66 6.68
C LEU A 465 22.12 3.18 7.94
N PHE A 466 21.01 3.85 8.25
CA PHE A 466 20.05 3.42 9.25
C PHE A 466 18.67 3.38 8.61
N HIS A 467 18.03 2.21 8.60
CA HIS A 467 16.79 2.03 7.87
C HIS A 467 15.92 0.91 8.39
N CYS A 468 14.64 0.94 8.04
CA CYS A 468 13.79 -0.23 8.17
C CYS A 468 14.29 -1.32 7.22
N HIS A 469 14.31 -2.58 7.63
CA HIS A 469 14.72 -3.70 6.79
C HIS A 469 13.54 -4.42 6.10
N ILE A 470 12.35 -3.81 6.11
CA ILE A 470 11.27 -4.15 5.18
C ILE A 470 11.57 -3.46 3.84
N GLU A 471 11.79 -4.25 2.80
CA GLU A 471 12.27 -3.76 1.51
C GLU A 471 11.31 -2.75 0.87
N TRP A 472 10.00 -2.94 1.06
CA TRP A 472 8.99 -1.99 0.62
C TRP A 472 9.18 -0.61 1.24
N HIS A 473 9.55 -0.56 2.52
CA HIS A 473 9.79 0.68 3.25
C HIS A 473 11.12 1.33 2.86
N VAL A 474 12.16 0.54 2.57
CA VAL A 474 13.43 1.05 2.03
C VAL A 474 13.20 1.71 0.67
N VAL A 475 12.49 1.02 -0.22
CA VAL A 475 12.18 1.52 -1.57
C VAL A 475 11.29 2.76 -1.53
N SER A 476 10.39 2.87 -0.55
CA SER A 476 9.56 4.06 -0.33
C SER A 476 10.24 5.16 0.49
N GLY A 477 11.48 4.96 0.94
CA GLY A 477 12.37 6.00 1.46
C GLY A 477 12.61 6.05 2.97
N LEU A 478 12.35 4.97 3.72
CA LEU A 478 12.55 4.90 5.18
C LEU A 478 14.02 4.68 5.59
N LEU A 479 14.86 5.68 5.31
CA LEU A 479 16.32 5.57 5.43
C LEU A 479 16.95 6.90 5.86
N ALA A 480 18.00 6.82 6.67
CA ALA A 480 18.82 7.94 7.10
C ALA A 480 20.32 7.63 6.91
N THR A 481 21.15 8.67 6.81
CA THR A 481 22.59 8.52 6.57
C THR A 481 23.40 9.07 7.74
N PHE A 482 24.16 8.22 8.41
CA PHE A 482 25.14 8.62 9.41
C PHE A 482 26.51 8.80 8.76
N VAL A 483 27.09 10.00 8.90
CA VAL A 483 28.44 10.31 8.40
C VAL A 483 29.36 10.43 9.59
N GLU A 484 30.11 9.37 9.84
CA GLU A 484 30.86 9.20 11.06
C GLU A 484 32.31 9.63 10.93
N ALA A 485 32.71 10.58 11.79
CA ALA A 485 34.07 11.12 11.86
C ALA A 485 34.66 11.43 10.47
N PRO A 486 33.99 12.25 9.63
CA PRO A 486 34.35 12.42 8.22
C PRO A 486 35.80 12.89 7.99
N LEU A 487 36.34 13.72 8.89
CA LEU A 487 37.73 14.17 8.81
C LEU A 487 38.74 13.06 9.15
N GLU A 488 38.37 12.08 9.96
CA GLU A 488 39.19 10.90 10.20
C GLU A 488 39.08 9.93 9.02
N LEU A 489 37.87 9.77 8.47
CA LEU A 489 37.63 8.95 7.29
C LEU A 489 38.48 9.39 6.09
N GLN A 490 38.58 10.71 5.85
CA GLN A 490 39.46 11.29 4.83
C GLN A 490 40.96 10.95 5.01
N LYS A 491 41.41 10.70 6.24
CA LYS A 491 42.80 10.31 6.53
C LYS A 491 43.04 8.83 6.30
N GLN A 492 42.00 8.01 6.40
CA GLN A 492 42.09 6.56 6.25
C GLN A 492 42.11 6.12 4.78
N PHE A 493 41.37 6.83 3.91
CA PHE A 493 41.16 6.37 2.55
C PHE A 493 41.41 7.45 1.49
N THR A 494 41.91 6.98 0.37
CA THR A 494 41.74 7.61 -0.94
C THR A 494 40.86 6.70 -1.78
N ILE A 495 39.99 7.24 -2.64
CA ILE A 495 39.09 6.43 -3.47
C ILE A 495 39.93 5.45 -4.33
N PRO A 496 39.79 4.13 -4.14
CA PRO A 496 40.58 3.16 -4.89
C PRO A 496 40.23 3.15 -6.38
N GLN A 497 41.16 2.73 -7.25
CA GLN A 497 40.93 2.70 -8.69
C GLN A 497 39.71 1.83 -9.08
N ASN A 498 39.51 0.68 -8.42
CA ASN A 498 38.37 -0.20 -8.68
C ASN A 498 37.02 0.52 -8.43
N HIS A 499 36.94 1.42 -7.46
CA HIS A 499 35.75 2.24 -7.23
C HIS A 499 35.56 3.28 -8.33
N LEU A 500 36.62 3.98 -8.73
CA LEU A 500 36.57 4.99 -9.79
C LEU A 500 36.13 4.36 -11.12
N ASP A 501 36.67 3.20 -11.46
CA ASP A 501 36.31 2.45 -12.67
C ASP A 501 34.84 2.02 -12.63
N ASN A 502 34.39 1.53 -11.47
CA ASN A 502 33.00 1.11 -11.27
C ASN A 502 32.01 2.28 -11.35
N CYS A 503 32.35 3.46 -10.82
CA CYS A 503 31.54 4.67 -10.98
C CYS A 503 31.54 5.17 -12.42
N ALA A 504 32.70 5.17 -13.09
CA ALA A 504 32.82 5.59 -14.48
C ALA A 504 31.97 4.70 -15.41
N ALA A 505 31.91 3.39 -15.16
CA ALA A 505 31.07 2.46 -15.92
C ALA A 505 29.56 2.76 -15.82
N GLN A 506 29.14 3.44 -14.75
CA GLN A 506 27.75 3.82 -14.50
C GLN A 506 27.44 5.28 -14.82
N GLY A 507 28.45 6.07 -15.24
CA GLY A 507 28.30 7.52 -15.39
C GLY A 507 28.04 8.25 -14.06
N MET A 508 28.45 7.66 -12.94
CA MET A 508 28.26 8.20 -11.60
C MET A 508 29.38 9.16 -11.25
N ALA A 509 29.03 10.32 -10.69
CA ALA A 509 30.00 11.30 -10.23
C ALA A 509 30.69 10.85 -8.93
N THR A 510 31.99 11.15 -8.81
CA THR A 510 32.84 10.74 -7.67
C THR A 510 33.39 11.92 -6.87
N GLN A 511 32.91 13.14 -7.14
CA GLN A 511 33.31 14.36 -6.45
C GLN A 511 32.14 15.34 -6.37
N GLY A 512 32.15 16.15 -5.32
CA GLY A 512 31.17 17.20 -5.08
C GLY A 512 30.16 16.84 -4.00
N ASN A 513 29.19 17.71 -3.81
CA ASN A 513 28.09 17.49 -2.87
C ASN A 513 27.01 16.57 -3.45
N ALA A 514 25.91 16.37 -2.72
CA ALA A 514 24.78 15.54 -3.16
C ALA A 514 24.15 15.94 -4.51
N ALA A 515 24.28 17.21 -4.92
CA ALA A 515 23.84 17.71 -6.22
C ALA A 515 24.88 17.53 -7.35
N GLY A 516 26.10 17.09 -7.02
CA GLY A 516 27.23 17.00 -7.94
C GLY A 516 28.00 18.32 -8.14
N ASN A 517 27.75 19.32 -7.30
CA ASN A 517 28.45 20.61 -7.37
C ASN A 517 29.81 20.50 -6.66
N THR A 518 30.88 20.96 -7.33
CA THR A 518 32.27 20.84 -6.86
C THR A 518 32.94 22.17 -6.50
N LYS A 519 32.33 23.30 -6.87
CA LYS A 519 32.88 24.65 -6.61
C LYS A 519 32.34 25.26 -5.32
N ASP A 520 31.02 25.25 -5.18
CA ASP A 520 30.32 25.62 -3.96
C ASP A 520 29.59 24.37 -3.46
N LEU A 521 30.12 23.75 -2.41
CA LEU A 521 29.58 22.50 -1.87
C LEU A 521 28.29 22.71 -1.06
N LEU A 522 27.93 23.95 -0.76
CA LEU A 522 26.69 24.29 -0.07
C LEU A 522 25.55 24.62 -1.05
N ASP A 523 25.86 24.79 -2.34
CA ASP A 523 24.85 24.94 -3.38
C ASP A 523 24.24 23.56 -3.73
N LEU A 524 23.01 23.33 -3.27
CA LEU A 524 22.25 22.10 -3.55
C LEU A 524 21.36 22.20 -4.80
N THR A 525 21.55 23.21 -5.64
CA THR A 525 20.78 23.36 -6.89
C THR A 525 20.93 22.11 -7.75
N GLY A 526 19.81 21.44 -8.01
CA GLY A 526 19.74 20.23 -8.82
C GLY A 526 20.03 18.94 -8.05
N GLN A 527 19.99 18.94 -6.71
CA GLN A 527 19.92 17.70 -5.94
C GLN A 527 18.68 16.87 -6.36
N PRO A 528 18.76 15.54 -6.31
CA PRO A 528 17.58 14.69 -6.45
C PRO A 528 16.58 14.98 -5.32
N GLU A 529 15.31 15.14 -5.68
CA GLU A 529 14.22 15.41 -4.72
C GLU A 529 13.12 14.36 -4.88
N PRO A 530 12.43 13.96 -3.80
CA PRO A 530 11.20 13.21 -3.89
C PRO A 530 10.07 14.05 -4.52
N PRO A 531 8.94 13.43 -4.91
CA PRO A 531 7.77 14.18 -5.33
C PRO A 531 7.35 15.21 -4.26
N ARG A 532 6.85 16.37 -4.69
CA ARG A 532 6.44 17.41 -3.74
C ARG A 532 5.24 16.94 -2.90
N PRO A 533 5.08 17.42 -1.67
CA PRO A 533 3.89 17.15 -0.87
C PRO A 533 2.59 17.53 -1.59
N LEU A 534 1.48 16.92 -1.18
CA LEU A 534 0.14 17.32 -1.65
C LEU A 534 -0.13 18.79 -1.29
N PRO A 535 -0.78 19.57 -2.17
CA PRO A 535 -1.10 20.96 -1.88
C PRO A 535 -2.03 21.05 -0.67
N ALA A 536 -1.71 21.94 0.28
CA ALA A 536 -2.53 22.16 1.46
C ALA A 536 -3.93 22.68 1.09
N GLY A 537 -4.97 22.03 1.62
CA GLY A 537 -6.37 22.43 1.43
C GLY A 537 -6.98 22.00 0.09
N PHE A 538 -8.19 22.51 -0.20
CA PHE A 538 -8.86 22.21 -1.46
C PHE A 538 -8.20 22.97 -2.61
N THR A 539 -7.90 22.25 -3.70
CA THR A 539 -7.55 22.90 -4.96
C THR A 539 -8.67 23.85 -5.40
N THR A 540 -8.38 24.87 -6.22
CA THR A 540 -9.43 25.76 -6.76
C THR A 540 -10.57 24.98 -7.42
N ARG A 541 -10.24 23.86 -8.09
CA ARG A 541 -11.22 22.94 -8.65
C ARG A 541 -12.07 22.26 -7.57
N GLY A 542 -11.44 21.82 -6.47
CA GLY A 542 -12.12 21.27 -5.30
C GLY A 542 -13.04 22.28 -4.62
N ILE A 543 -12.61 23.53 -4.46
CA ILE A 543 -13.45 24.62 -3.93
C ILE A 543 -14.66 24.86 -4.84
N ILE A 544 -14.44 24.95 -6.15
CA ILE A 544 -15.53 25.13 -7.13
C ILE A 544 -16.51 23.96 -7.04
N ALA A 545 -16.02 22.71 -7.06
CA ALA A 545 -16.86 21.53 -6.94
C ALA A 545 -17.67 21.54 -5.64
N PHE A 546 -17.03 21.82 -4.50
CA PHE A 546 -17.67 21.91 -3.20
C PHE A 546 -18.77 22.97 -3.16
N VAL A 547 -18.49 24.17 -3.69
CA VAL A 547 -19.47 25.27 -3.77
C VAL A 547 -20.68 24.87 -4.62
N PHE A 548 -20.46 24.25 -5.79
CA PHE A 548 -21.57 23.79 -6.64
C PHE A 548 -22.38 22.68 -5.97
N SER A 549 -21.73 21.71 -5.31
CA SER A 549 -22.43 20.68 -4.53
C SER A 549 -23.28 21.30 -3.42
N TRP A 550 -22.76 22.32 -2.73
CA TRP A 550 -23.48 23.05 -1.68
C TRP A 550 -24.71 23.80 -2.23
N ILE A 551 -24.54 24.51 -3.34
CA ILE A 551 -25.63 25.21 -4.04
C ILE A 551 -26.70 24.21 -4.48
N THR A 552 -26.31 23.08 -5.09
CA THR A 552 -27.25 22.05 -5.53
C THR A 552 -28.01 21.45 -4.34
N GLY A 553 -27.34 21.20 -3.21
CA GLY A 553 -27.98 20.74 -1.99
C GLY A 553 -29.03 21.73 -1.45
N ILE A 554 -28.68 23.01 -1.37
CA ILE A 554 -29.59 24.07 -0.92
C ILE A 554 -30.78 24.21 -1.88
N LEU A 555 -30.53 24.25 -3.19
CA LEU A 555 -31.59 24.32 -4.19
C LEU A 555 -32.52 23.12 -4.10
N GLY A 556 -31.99 21.92 -3.86
CA GLY A 556 -32.78 20.72 -3.62
C GLY A 556 -33.73 20.87 -2.42
N VAL A 557 -33.21 21.35 -1.29
CA VAL A 557 -34.02 21.61 -0.08
C VAL A 557 -35.07 22.69 -0.32
N LEU A 558 -34.71 23.79 -0.99
CA LEU A 558 -35.64 24.88 -1.32
C LEU A 558 -36.78 24.42 -2.23
N VAL A 559 -36.47 23.59 -3.23
CA VAL A 559 -37.49 23.02 -4.13
C VAL A 559 -38.45 22.12 -3.36
N VAL A 560 -37.94 21.28 -2.45
CA VAL A 560 -38.78 20.43 -1.58
C VAL A 560 -39.66 21.27 -0.66
N ALA A 561 -39.10 22.30 -0.02
CA ALA A 561 -39.85 23.20 0.86
C ALA A 561 -40.92 23.99 0.09
N TRP A 562 -40.59 24.50 -1.10
CA TRP A 562 -41.54 25.21 -1.96
C TRP A 562 -42.69 24.30 -2.38
N TYR A 563 -42.39 23.06 -2.78
CA TYR A 563 -43.42 22.08 -3.11
C TYR A 563 -44.31 21.76 -1.90
N GLY A 564 -43.70 21.57 -0.71
CA GLY A 564 -44.42 21.30 0.54
C GLY A 564 -45.29 22.46 1.05
N LEU A 565 -44.92 23.71 0.75
CA LEU A 565 -45.66 24.92 1.13
C LEU A 565 -46.73 25.34 0.12
N SER A 566 -46.76 24.74 -1.07
CA SER A 566 -47.79 25.05 -2.07
C SER A 566 -49.17 24.52 -1.61
N THR A 567 -50.05 25.43 -1.19
CA THR A 567 -51.39 25.07 -0.71
C THR A 567 -52.29 24.56 -1.83
N PRO A 568 -53.10 23.50 -1.63
CA PRO A 568 -54.11 23.09 -2.59
C PRO A 568 -55.17 24.19 -2.74
N THR A 569 -55.47 24.57 -3.98
CA THR A 569 -56.51 25.56 -4.29
C THR A 569 -57.88 25.05 -3.79
N LYS A 570 -58.51 25.81 -2.88
CA LYS A 570 -59.89 25.57 -2.42
C LYS A 570 -60.86 25.70 -3.60
N THR A 571 -61.51 24.60 -3.98
CA THR A 571 -62.78 24.64 -4.71
C THR A 571 -63.92 24.70 -3.69
N THR A 572 -64.62 25.83 -3.65
CA THR A 572 -65.86 25.99 -2.88
C THR A 572 -67.00 25.27 -3.61
N HIS A 573 -67.57 24.23 -2.99
CA HIS A 573 -68.94 23.82 -3.27
C HIS A 573 -69.65 23.54 -1.94
N ASP A 574 -70.66 24.38 -1.67
CA ASP A 574 -71.59 24.28 -0.55
C ASP A 574 -72.37 22.97 -0.62
N HIS A 575 -72.40 22.18 0.45
CA HIS A 575 -73.50 21.24 0.70
C HIS A 575 -73.72 21.02 2.20
N GLU A 576 -74.93 21.34 2.62
CA GLU A 576 -75.56 21.12 3.92
C GLU A 576 -75.69 19.61 4.26
N HIS A 577 -75.53 19.32 5.56
CA HIS A 577 -76.29 18.33 6.33
C HIS A 577 -76.19 16.82 5.99
N LEU A 578 -75.49 16.03 6.82
CA LEU A 578 -76.08 15.18 7.89
C LEU A 578 -75.10 14.12 8.43
N VAL A 579 -75.23 13.90 9.75
CA VAL A 579 -74.40 13.09 10.64
C VAL A 579 -74.88 11.64 10.68
N GLY A 580 -73.94 10.69 10.84
CA GLY A 580 -74.20 9.37 11.41
C GLY A 580 -72.93 8.54 11.57
N PRO A 581 -72.48 8.18 12.79
CA PRO A 581 -71.30 7.34 13.01
C PRO A 581 -71.66 5.95 13.56
N ALA A 582 -70.88 4.93 13.20
CA ALA A 582 -70.55 3.77 14.03
C ALA A 582 -69.54 2.90 13.26
N ASN A 583 -68.28 2.81 13.69
CA ASN A 583 -67.76 1.84 14.67
C ASN A 583 -67.92 0.37 14.28
N GLY A 584 -66.80 -0.36 14.24
CA GLY A 584 -66.81 -1.83 14.38
C GLY A 584 -65.68 -2.57 13.67
N THR A 585 -64.49 -2.54 14.28
CA THR A 585 -63.56 -3.68 14.48
C THR A 585 -63.40 -4.76 13.40
N THR A 586 -62.17 -4.81 12.88
CA THR A 586 -61.54 -5.88 12.12
C THR A 586 -61.11 -7.05 13.01
N GLU A 587 -61.39 -8.28 12.56
CA GLU A 587 -60.70 -9.50 12.98
C GLU A 587 -60.01 -10.16 11.77
N VAL A 588 -58.90 -10.80 12.09
CA VAL A 588 -57.81 -11.32 11.27
C VAL A 588 -58.19 -12.60 10.52
N ARG A 589 -57.70 -12.79 9.28
CA ARG A 589 -57.10 -14.06 8.83
C ARG A 589 -56.41 -14.01 7.46
N GLU A 590 -55.20 -14.54 7.44
CA GLU A 590 -54.37 -14.90 6.29
C GLU A 590 -54.98 -16.04 5.46
N ALA A 591 -54.67 -16.04 4.17
CA ALA A 591 -54.27 -17.18 3.32
C ALA A 591 -54.43 -16.75 1.85
N SER A 592 -53.34 -16.50 1.13
CA SER A 592 -52.61 -17.51 0.34
C SER A 592 -53.34 -17.96 -0.93
N ALA A 593 -52.84 -17.38 -2.03
CA ALA A 593 -52.37 -18.08 -3.21
C ALA A 593 -53.33 -18.39 -4.38
N THR A 594 -52.70 -18.16 -5.54
CA THR A 594 -52.75 -18.89 -6.81
C THR A 594 -53.71 -18.44 -7.90
N ALA A 595 -53.03 -17.87 -8.90
CA ALA A 595 -53.33 -17.62 -10.29
C ALA A 595 -54.16 -18.70 -11.01
N GLY A 596 -54.96 -18.24 -11.96
CA GLY A 596 -55.61 -19.05 -12.99
C GLY A 596 -56.04 -18.16 -14.16
N THR A 597 -55.19 -18.11 -15.17
CA THR A 597 -55.33 -17.44 -16.46
C THR A 597 -56.45 -18.09 -17.30
N THR A 598 -57.28 -17.31 -18.01
CA THR A 598 -57.51 -17.43 -19.47
C THR A 598 -58.46 -16.33 -19.98
N ALA A 599 -58.15 -15.85 -21.18
CA ALA A 599 -58.65 -14.65 -21.84
C ALA A 599 -59.93 -14.87 -22.66
N ALA A 600 -60.70 -13.79 -22.87
CA ALA A 600 -61.46 -13.53 -24.10
C ALA A 600 -61.84 -12.04 -24.24
N THR A 601 -61.07 -11.34 -25.09
CA THR A 601 -61.48 -10.36 -26.14
C THR A 601 -62.69 -9.44 -25.93
N ALA A 602 -62.45 -8.11 -25.97
CA ALA A 602 -62.88 -7.20 -27.05
C ALA A 602 -62.88 -5.72 -26.57
N GLY A 603 -62.31 -4.80 -27.36
CA GLY A 603 -62.56 -3.35 -27.19
C GLY A 603 -61.36 -2.44 -27.46
N THR A 604 -60.98 -2.33 -28.73
CA THR A 604 -59.92 -1.48 -29.29
C THR A 604 -60.12 0.02 -29.00
N THR A 605 -59.54 0.50 -27.89
CA THR A 605 -59.01 1.89 -27.72
C THR A 605 -57.75 1.93 -26.82
N GLY A 606 -57.22 0.77 -26.40
CA GLY A 606 -56.02 0.64 -25.56
C GLY A 606 -54.76 0.11 -26.26
N GLU A 607 -54.81 -0.17 -27.57
CA GLU A 607 -53.71 -0.85 -28.28
C GLU A 607 -52.48 0.03 -28.58
N THR A 608 -52.61 1.36 -28.63
CA THR A 608 -51.47 2.24 -28.90
C THR A 608 -50.61 2.52 -27.67
N THR A 609 -51.14 2.39 -26.45
CA THR A 609 -50.40 2.64 -25.21
C THR A 609 -49.78 1.37 -24.61
N SER A 610 -50.39 0.18 -24.80
CA SER A 610 -49.78 -1.09 -24.36
C SER A 610 -48.61 -1.52 -25.24
N ALA A 611 -48.71 -1.34 -26.57
CA ALA A 611 -47.65 -1.71 -27.51
C ALA A 611 -46.35 -0.93 -27.28
N ALA A 612 -46.42 0.35 -26.88
CA ALA A 612 -45.27 1.20 -26.58
C ALA A 612 -44.58 0.83 -25.25
N ALA A 613 -45.35 0.42 -24.23
CA ALA A 613 -44.79 -0.04 -22.96
C ALA A 613 -44.10 -1.41 -23.10
N GLU A 614 -44.66 -2.30 -23.92
CA GLU A 614 -44.15 -3.65 -24.17
C GLU A 614 -42.89 -3.65 -25.07
N THR A 615 -42.83 -2.74 -26.06
CA THR A 615 -41.60 -2.52 -26.85
C THR A 615 -40.46 -1.93 -26.02
N ASN A 616 -40.73 -0.96 -25.14
CA ASN A 616 -39.71 -0.36 -24.26
C ASN A 616 -39.17 -1.37 -23.23
N ALA A 617 -40.03 -2.22 -22.66
CA ALA A 617 -39.61 -3.29 -21.74
C ALA A 617 -38.77 -4.37 -22.44
N THR A 618 -39.09 -4.70 -23.70
CA THR A 618 -38.33 -5.66 -24.51
C THR A 618 -36.95 -5.08 -24.87
N ALA A 619 -36.87 -3.82 -25.29
CA ALA A 619 -35.60 -3.13 -25.56
C ALA A 619 -34.69 -3.06 -24.33
N ALA A 620 -35.25 -2.82 -23.14
CA ALA A 620 -34.48 -2.75 -21.89
C ALA A 620 -33.99 -4.13 -21.40
N ARG A 621 -34.72 -5.22 -21.66
CA ARG A 621 -34.26 -6.59 -21.37
C ARG A 621 -33.13 -7.02 -22.29
N VAL A 622 -33.25 -6.71 -23.58
CA VAL A 622 -32.19 -6.91 -24.58
C VAL A 622 -30.95 -6.11 -24.16
N LEU A 623 -31.12 -4.86 -23.75
CA LEU A 623 -30.03 -4.02 -23.24
C LEU A 623 -29.28 -4.64 -22.05
N HIS A 624 -30.00 -5.14 -21.03
CA HIS A 624 -29.37 -5.76 -19.85
C HIS A 624 -28.58 -7.02 -20.24
N PHE A 625 -29.16 -7.89 -21.07
CA PHE A 625 -28.48 -9.10 -21.51
C PHE A 625 -27.21 -8.77 -22.31
N HIS A 626 -27.30 -7.87 -23.29
CA HIS A 626 -26.16 -7.52 -24.12
C HIS A 626 -25.07 -6.73 -23.40
N SER A 627 -25.42 -5.89 -22.41
CA SER A 627 -24.41 -5.15 -21.63
C SER A 627 -23.57 -6.07 -20.75
N GLN A 628 -24.22 -7.05 -20.11
CA GLN A 628 -23.52 -8.09 -19.34
C GLN A 628 -22.74 -9.03 -20.25
N HIS A 629 -23.30 -9.41 -21.41
CA HIS A 629 -22.65 -10.31 -22.37
C HIS A 629 -21.38 -9.71 -22.99
N LEU A 630 -21.34 -8.40 -23.21
CA LEU A 630 -20.16 -7.70 -23.71
C LEU A 630 -19.27 -7.12 -22.60
N SER A 631 -19.54 -7.47 -21.33
CA SER A 631 -18.82 -6.93 -20.16
C SER A 631 -18.67 -5.40 -20.18
N LEU A 632 -19.70 -4.69 -20.67
CA LEU A 632 -19.67 -3.24 -20.75
C LEU A 632 -19.60 -2.65 -19.33
N PRO A 633 -18.88 -1.54 -19.12
CA PRO A 633 -18.77 -0.88 -17.81
C PRO A 633 -20.06 -0.14 -17.39
N ILE A 634 -21.23 -0.75 -17.62
CA ILE A 634 -22.53 -0.28 -17.16
C ILE A 634 -22.93 -1.16 -15.97
N PRO A 635 -23.13 -0.60 -14.75
CA PRO A 635 -23.52 -1.39 -13.60
C PRO A 635 -24.83 -2.17 -13.87
N ALA A 636 -24.85 -3.46 -13.51
CA ALA A 636 -26.03 -4.31 -13.68
C ALA A 636 -27.27 -3.68 -13.04
N ALA A 637 -27.12 -3.06 -11.86
CA ALA A 637 -28.20 -2.34 -11.17
C ALA A 637 -28.84 -1.24 -12.03
N VAL A 638 -28.05 -0.46 -12.79
CA VAL A 638 -28.56 0.60 -13.67
C VAL A 638 -29.42 -0.01 -14.79
N THR A 639 -28.93 -1.07 -15.46
CA THR A 639 -29.69 -1.73 -16.53
C THR A 639 -30.95 -2.42 -16.04
N VAL A 640 -30.94 -3.02 -14.85
CA VAL A 640 -32.11 -3.63 -14.21
C VAL A 640 -33.14 -2.56 -13.84
N LEU A 641 -32.71 -1.44 -13.25
CA LEU A 641 -33.60 -0.34 -12.91
C LEU A 641 -34.26 0.26 -14.16
N ILE A 642 -33.53 0.40 -15.26
CA ILE A 642 -34.08 0.85 -16.55
C ILE A 642 -35.09 -0.15 -17.13
N ALA A 643 -34.87 -1.45 -16.95
CA ALA A 643 -35.83 -2.47 -17.37
C ALA A 643 -37.12 -2.48 -16.54
N ILE A 644 -37.04 -2.13 -15.25
CA ILE A 644 -38.20 -2.03 -14.35
C ILE A 644 -38.94 -0.68 -14.53
N LEU A 645 -38.23 0.37 -14.95
CA LEU A 645 -38.74 1.73 -15.01
C LEU A 645 -40.04 1.90 -15.82
N PRO A 646 -40.24 1.28 -17.01
CA PRO A 646 -41.49 1.34 -17.74
C PRO A 646 -42.66 0.69 -16.99
N VAL A 647 -42.41 -0.43 -16.31
CA VAL A 647 -43.43 -1.14 -15.52
C VAL A 647 -43.82 -0.32 -14.30
N ALA A 648 -42.84 0.25 -13.59
CA ALA A 648 -43.07 1.16 -12.48
C ALA A 648 -43.87 2.39 -12.93
N ALA A 649 -43.57 2.96 -14.10
CA ALA A 649 -44.29 4.11 -14.66
C ALA A 649 -45.73 3.79 -15.02
N PHE A 650 -45.95 2.61 -15.60
CA PHE A 650 -47.29 2.14 -15.91
C PHE A 650 -48.12 1.92 -14.64
N LEU A 651 -47.57 1.21 -13.65
CA LEU A 651 -48.23 0.98 -12.36
C LEU A 651 -48.54 2.30 -11.66
N ASN A 652 -47.60 3.24 -11.66
CA ASN A 652 -47.83 4.54 -11.06
C ASN A 652 -48.94 5.29 -11.82
N ALA A 653 -48.91 5.38 -13.14
CA ALA A 653 -49.95 6.04 -13.92
C ALA A 653 -51.37 5.45 -13.73
N PHE A 654 -51.50 4.14 -13.48
CA PHE A 654 -52.80 3.46 -13.36
C PHE A 654 -53.32 3.36 -11.91
N VAL A 655 -52.42 3.20 -10.94
CA VAL A 655 -52.74 3.02 -9.51
C VAL A 655 -52.86 4.38 -8.80
N TYR A 656 -52.07 5.39 -9.22
CA TYR A 656 -52.06 6.74 -8.66
C TYR A 656 -53.44 7.42 -8.62
N PRO A 657 -54.26 7.41 -9.68
CA PRO A 657 -55.57 8.07 -9.66
C PRO A 657 -56.60 7.33 -8.78
N ASN A 658 -56.42 6.04 -8.55
CA ASN A 658 -57.33 5.23 -7.73
C ASN A 658 -56.98 5.31 -6.25
N LEU A 659 -55.69 5.36 -5.90
CA LEU A 659 -55.23 5.57 -4.53
C LEU A 659 -55.56 6.98 -4.02
N LEU A 660 -55.37 8.02 -4.85
CA LEU A 660 -55.74 9.39 -4.49
C LEU A 660 -57.26 9.55 -4.28
N ARG A 661 -58.08 8.86 -5.08
CA ARG A 661 -59.55 8.86 -4.92
C ARG A 661 -60.04 8.07 -3.70
N SER A 662 -59.29 7.06 -3.26
CA SER A 662 -59.62 6.21 -2.10
C SER A 662 -59.01 6.70 -0.78
N ALA A 663 -58.17 7.74 -0.80
CA ALA A 663 -57.45 8.22 0.37
C ALA A 663 -58.33 9.03 1.33
N THR A 664 -58.55 8.49 2.54
CA THR A 664 -59.41 9.05 3.58
C THR A 664 -58.65 9.90 4.62
N SER A 665 -57.31 9.94 4.58
CA SER A 665 -56.45 10.74 5.45
C SER A 665 -55.38 11.49 4.66
N ASP A 666 -54.86 12.59 5.23
CA ASP A 666 -53.79 13.37 4.61
C ASP A 666 -52.51 12.57 4.41
N LEU A 667 -52.21 11.65 5.35
CA LEU A 667 -51.09 10.71 5.21
C LEU A 667 -51.29 9.75 4.03
N ALA A 668 -52.52 9.26 3.81
CA ALA A 668 -52.85 8.41 2.68
C ALA A 668 -52.79 9.15 1.32
N ARG A 669 -52.97 10.49 1.31
CA ARG A 669 -52.79 11.33 0.12
C ARG A 669 -51.32 11.66 -0.18
N ALA A 670 -50.46 11.66 0.84
CA ALA A 670 -49.03 11.90 0.68
C ALA A 670 -48.29 10.73 0.03
N VAL A 671 -48.72 9.48 0.26
CA VAL A 671 -48.05 8.27 -0.26
C VAL A 671 -47.97 8.24 -1.80
N PRO A 672 -49.06 8.48 -2.57
CA PRO A 672 -48.98 8.52 -4.03
C PRO A 672 -48.08 9.64 -4.56
N ILE A 673 -48.07 10.79 -3.90
CA ILE A 673 -47.22 11.94 -4.27
C ILE A 673 -45.74 11.61 -4.03
N ALA A 674 -45.42 10.99 -2.91
CA ALA A 674 -44.07 10.54 -2.59
C ALA A 674 -43.58 9.48 -3.60
N LEU A 675 -44.42 8.53 -4.00
CA LEU A 675 -44.08 7.53 -5.02
C LEU A 675 -43.82 8.17 -6.40
N GLN A 676 -44.62 9.15 -6.80
CA GLN A 676 -44.40 9.91 -8.04
C GLN A 676 -43.09 10.71 -7.99
N ALA A 677 -42.80 11.37 -6.87
CA ALA A 677 -41.56 12.13 -6.69
C ALA A 677 -40.32 11.22 -6.71
N LEU A 678 -40.37 10.09 -5.98
CA LEU A 678 -39.30 9.09 -5.98
C LEU A 678 -39.05 8.52 -7.37
N GLN A 679 -40.11 8.26 -8.13
CA GLN A 679 -39.97 7.77 -9.49
C GLN A 679 -39.37 8.83 -10.43
N ALA A 680 -39.77 10.09 -10.32
CA ALA A 680 -39.19 11.17 -11.12
C ALA A 680 -37.70 11.38 -10.82
N ILE A 681 -37.31 11.29 -9.53
CA ILE A 681 -35.91 11.33 -9.09
C ILE A 681 -35.14 10.16 -9.71
N LEU A 682 -35.69 8.93 -9.62
CA LEU A 682 -35.07 7.75 -10.19
C LEU A 682 -34.88 7.88 -11.72
N THR A 683 -35.91 8.34 -12.45
CA THR A 683 -35.82 8.60 -13.90
C THR A 683 -34.71 9.61 -14.21
N ALA A 684 -34.60 10.71 -13.45
CA ALA A 684 -33.59 11.75 -13.67
C ALA A 684 -32.17 11.27 -13.36
N VAL A 685 -32.00 10.51 -12.27
CA VAL A 685 -30.71 9.90 -11.91
C VAL A 685 -30.27 8.92 -12.99
N LEU A 686 -31.16 8.01 -13.44
CA LEU A 686 -30.84 7.05 -14.52
C LEU A 686 -30.53 7.76 -15.84
N ALA A 687 -31.26 8.82 -16.19
CA ALA A 687 -30.99 9.62 -17.39
C ALA A 687 -29.59 10.23 -17.34
N THR A 688 -29.20 10.78 -16.18
CA THR A 688 -27.89 11.40 -15.98
C THR A 688 -26.77 10.36 -16.02
N LEU A 689 -26.97 9.22 -15.34
CA LEU A 689 -25.99 8.14 -15.26
C LEU A 689 -25.72 7.47 -16.60
N VAL A 690 -26.70 7.41 -17.49
CA VAL A 690 -26.52 6.83 -18.82
C VAL A 690 -26.04 7.89 -19.83
N ALA A 691 -26.43 9.15 -19.65
CA ALA A 691 -26.02 10.24 -20.54
C ALA A 691 -24.51 10.46 -20.57
N GLN A 692 -23.82 10.27 -19.44
CA GLN A 692 -22.36 10.33 -19.36
C GLN A 692 -21.65 9.29 -20.25
N ASP A 693 -22.31 8.20 -20.63
CA ASP A 693 -21.71 7.10 -21.41
C ASP A 693 -21.86 7.23 -22.94
N PHE A 694 -22.75 8.12 -23.42
CA PHE A 694 -22.90 8.42 -24.86
C PHE A 694 -22.67 9.89 -25.23
N ALA A 695 -22.60 10.82 -24.27
CA ALA A 695 -22.43 12.24 -24.57
C ALA A 695 -21.04 12.55 -25.17
N PRO A 696 -20.96 13.41 -26.21
CA PRO A 696 -19.68 13.78 -26.84
C PRO A 696 -18.67 14.42 -25.87
N SER A 697 -19.16 15.21 -24.90
CA SER A 697 -18.33 15.90 -23.90
C SER A 697 -17.61 14.96 -22.92
N ALA A 698 -18.02 13.68 -22.85
CA ALA A 698 -17.46 12.69 -21.92
C ALA A 698 -16.45 11.72 -22.58
N ALA A 699 -15.99 11.99 -23.81
CA ALA A 699 -15.14 11.07 -24.57
C ALA A 699 -13.84 10.62 -23.84
N ALA A 700 -13.20 11.53 -23.10
CA ALA A 700 -11.99 11.22 -22.35
C ALA A 700 -12.26 10.31 -21.15
N THR A 701 -13.29 10.62 -20.35
CA THR A 701 -13.70 9.84 -19.18
C THR A 701 -14.11 8.42 -19.57
N ARG A 702 -14.84 8.27 -20.70
CA ARG A 702 -15.27 6.97 -21.22
C ARG A 702 -14.12 6.09 -21.69
N SER A 703 -13.13 6.69 -22.35
CA SER A 703 -11.93 5.96 -22.80
C SER A 703 -11.12 5.43 -21.61
N CYS A 704 -11.04 6.20 -20.52
CA CYS A 704 -10.44 5.78 -19.26
C CYS A 704 -11.24 4.66 -18.58
N ALA A 705 -12.57 4.74 -18.55
CA ALA A 705 -13.42 3.72 -17.95
C ALA A 705 -13.35 2.39 -18.71
N LEU A 706 -13.33 2.43 -20.05
CA LEU A 706 -13.14 1.23 -20.88
C LEU A 706 -11.76 0.62 -20.69
N ASP A 707 -10.69 1.43 -20.61
CA ASP A 707 -9.33 0.90 -20.39
C ASP A 707 -9.21 0.24 -19.02
N ALA A 708 -9.75 0.88 -17.97
CA ALA A 708 -9.79 0.31 -16.63
C ALA A 708 -10.61 -1.00 -16.57
N ALA A 709 -11.76 -1.05 -17.26
CA ALA A 709 -12.57 -2.26 -17.33
C ALA A 709 -11.86 -3.40 -18.08
N TRP A 710 -11.22 -3.11 -19.22
CA TRP A 710 -10.42 -4.12 -19.93
C TRP A 710 -9.22 -4.58 -19.09
N GLN A 711 -8.53 -3.65 -18.43
CA GLN A 711 -7.42 -3.95 -17.54
C GLN A 711 -7.85 -4.87 -16.40
N ALA A 712 -9.03 -4.65 -15.81
CA ALA A 712 -9.57 -5.51 -14.77
C ALA A 712 -9.85 -6.94 -15.28
N LEU A 713 -10.47 -7.07 -16.46
CA LEU A 713 -10.73 -8.39 -17.08
C LEU A 713 -9.42 -9.12 -17.43
N TYR A 714 -8.43 -8.39 -17.93
CA TYR A 714 -7.11 -8.95 -18.25
C TYR A 714 -6.32 -9.35 -17.01
N ALA A 715 -6.30 -8.50 -15.98
CA ALA A 715 -5.63 -8.76 -14.70
C ALA A 715 -6.25 -9.97 -13.98
N ALA A 716 -7.57 -10.10 -14.02
CA ALA A 716 -8.29 -11.27 -13.49
C ALA A 716 -8.10 -12.55 -14.33
N ARG A 717 -7.41 -12.47 -15.48
CA ARG A 717 -7.28 -13.56 -16.46
C ARG A 717 -8.63 -14.16 -16.85
N ASP A 718 -9.67 -13.33 -16.96
CA ASP A 718 -11.01 -13.76 -17.35
C ASP A 718 -11.06 -14.07 -18.85
N ALA A 719 -10.62 -15.29 -19.17
CA ALA A 719 -10.50 -15.79 -20.53
C ALA A 719 -11.85 -15.80 -21.25
N ASP A 720 -12.92 -16.12 -20.53
CA ASP A 720 -14.25 -16.20 -21.09
C ASP A 720 -14.78 -14.82 -21.45
N ALA A 721 -14.67 -13.83 -20.57
CA ALA A 721 -15.13 -12.47 -20.83
C ALA A 721 -14.33 -11.79 -21.96
N VAL A 722 -12.99 -11.85 -21.93
CA VAL A 722 -12.17 -11.21 -22.97
C VAL A 722 -12.35 -11.91 -24.31
N ARG A 723 -12.37 -13.25 -24.34
CA ARG A 723 -12.65 -13.99 -25.56
C ARG A 723 -14.02 -13.65 -26.11
N LEU A 724 -15.04 -13.57 -25.25
CA LEU A 724 -16.41 -13.25 -25.66
C LEU A 724 -16.50 -11.87 -26.32
N VAL A 725 -15.82 -10.86 -25.77
CA VAL A 725 -15.75 -9.52 -26.39
C VAL A 725 -15.00 -9.57 -27.73
N GLN A 726 -13.83 -10.21 -27.76
CA GLN A 726 -13.02 -10.36 -28.98
C GLN A 726 -13.77 -11.10 -30.10
N ASP A 727 -14.48 -12.17 -29.75
CA ASP A 727 -15.24 -13.01 -30.69
C ASP A 727 -16.48 -12.27 -31.20
N THR A 728 -17.23 -11.62 -30.31
CA THR A 728 -18.45 -10.88 -30.66
C THR A 728 -18.15 -9.66 -31.52
N LEU A 729 -17.04 -8.98 -31.25
CA LEU A 729 -16.64 -7.77 -31.98
C LEU A 729 -15.64 -8.03 -33.10
N GLY A 730 -15.20 -9.27 -33.32
CA GLY A 730 -14.21 -9.61 -34.34
C GLY A 730 -12.95 -8.77 -34.25
N CYS A 731 -12.35 -8.68 -33.06
CA CYS A 731 -11.14 -7.91 -32.77
C CYS A 731 -10.18 -8.72 -31.87
N CYS A 732 -8.97 -8.21 -31.68
CA CYS A 732 -7.97 -8.76 -30.76
C CYS A 732 -7.34 -7.61 -29.97
N GLY A 733 -7.10 -7.82 -28.67
CA GLY A 733 -6.46 -6.84 -27.79
C GLY A 733 -7.22 -5.51 -27.63
N TYR A 734 -6.82 -4.67 -26.67
CA TYR A 734 -7.56 -3.44 -26.36
C TYR A 734 -7.16 -2.26 -27.23
N ALA A 735 -5.99 -1.65 -27.00
CA ALA A 735 -5.53 -0.49 -27.75
C ALA A 735 -4.80 -0.87 -29.05
N ALA A 736 -4.18 -2.05 -29.07
CA ALA A 736 -3.54 -2.67 -30.22
C ALA A 736 -3.94 -4.15 -30.31
N VAL A 737 -3.64 -4.80 -31.45
CA VAL A 737 -4.05 -6.19 -31.74
C VAL A 737 -3.44 -7.21 -30.76
N ASP A 738 -2.25 -6.88 -30.24
CA ASP A 738 -1.45 -7.64 -29.28
C ASP A 738 -1.53 -7.11 -27.83
N ASP A 739 -2.14 -5.94 -27.62
CA ASP A 739 -2.28 -5.32 -26.30
C ASP A 739 -3.33 -6.07 -25.46
N ARG A 740 -2.89 -6.77 -24.41
CA ARG A 740 -3.77 -7.45 -23.43
C ARG A 740 -4.83 -8.34 -24.10
N ALA A 741 -4.40 -9.06 -25.15
CA ALA A 741 -5.26 -9.89 -25.97
C ALA A 741 -5.39 -11.33 -25.41
N PHE A 742 -6.55 -11.95 -25.59
CA PHE A 742 -6.70 -13.39 -25.40
C PHE A 742 -6.26 -14.13 -26.68
N PRO A 743 -5.48 -15.23 -26.61
CA PRO A 743 -5.02 -15.94 -25.41
C PRO A 743 -3.93 -15.19 -24.64
N PHE A 744 -4.06 -15.11 -23.30
CA PHE A 744 -3.22 -14.25 -22.46
C PHE A 744 -1.78 -14.73 -22.23
N ALA A 745 -1.48 -15.96 -22.67
CA ALA A 745 -0.15 -16.52 -22.82
C ALA A 745 -0.25 -17.69 -23.82
N SER A 746 0.30 -17.51 -25.02
CA SER A 746 0.35 -18.59 -26.01
C SER A 746 1.52 -19.51 -25.70
N LEU A 747 1.26 -20.78 -25.38
CA LEU A 747 2.28 -21.85 -25.33
C LEU A 747 3.06 -21.99 -26.66
N ILE A 748 2.58 -21.35 -27.74
CA ILE A 748 3.07 -21.48 -29.11
C ILE A 748 3.48 -20.12 -29.69
N ARG A 749 3.94 -19.11 -28.93
CA ARG A 749 4.47 -17.80 -29.45
C ARG A 749 3.60 -17.05 -30.51
N GLN A 750 2.37 -17.50 -30.78
CA GLN A 750 1.47 -16.95 -31.78
C GLN A 750 0.50 -15.97 -31.13
N THR A 751 0.28 -14.85 -31.80
CA THR A 751 -0.61 -13.76 -31.38
C THR A 751 -2.08 -14.05 -31.71
N CYS A 752 -3.01 -13.38 -31.02
CA CYS A 752 -4.45 -13.47 -31.32
C CYS A 752 -4.75 -13.19 -32.81
N ALA A 753 -4.02 -12.24 -33.41
CA ALA A 753 -4.12 -11.88 -34.82
C ALA A 753 -3.85 -13.08 -35.75
N GLU A 754 -2.79 -13.82 -35.46
CA GLU A 754 -2.33 -14.96 -36.27
C GLU A 754 -3.24 -16.18 -36.11
N ILE A 755 -3.78 -16.39 -34.89
CA ILE A 755 -4.65 -17.53 -34.58
C ILE A 755 -6.04 -17.33 -35.19
N TYR A 756 -6.60 -16.12 -35.07
CA TYR A 756 -8.01 -15.85 -35.42
C TYR A 756 -8.20 -14.99 -36.68
N GLY A 757 -7.11 -14.54 -37.31
CA GLY A 757 -7.15 -13.74 -38.54
C GLY A 757 -7.78 -12.35 -38.35
N ARG A 758 -7.58 -11.72 -37.18
CA ARG A 758 -8.17 -10.42 -36.83
C ARG A 758 -7.08 -9.35 -36.79
N ASP A 759 -7.31 -8.23 -37.45
CA ASP A 759 -6.31 -7.17 -37.69
C ASP A 759 -6.66 -5.82 -37.02
N ARG A 760 -7.66 -5.82 -36.13
CA ARG A 760 -8.13 -4.61 -35.44
C ARG A 760 -8.21 -4.76 -33.93
N ALA A 761 -7.90 -3.67 -33.23
CA ALA A 761 -8.00 -3.55 -31.79
C ALA A 761 -9.46 -3.40 -31.31
N CYS A 762 -9.77 -3.88 -30.10
CA CYS A 762 -11.12 -3.90 -29.55
C CYS A 762 -11.60 -2.56 -28.95
N ALA A 763 -10.71 -1.62 -28.62
CA ALA A 763 -11.11 -0.36 -27.97
C ALA A 763 -12.15 0.43 -28.79
N ALA A 764 -11.96 0.55 -30.10
CA ALA A 764 -12.89 1.28 -30.97
C ALA A 764 -14.27 0.60 -31.10
N PRO A 765 -14.39 -0.69 -31.51
CA PRO A 765 -15.68 -1.35 -31.62
C PRO A 765 -16.37 -1.52 -30.26
N TRP A 766 -15.62 -1.72 -29.18
CA TRP A 766 -16.19 -1.86 -27.83
C TRP A 766 -16.71 -0.53 -27.28
N ARG A 767 -16.05 0.58 -27.60
CA ARG A 767 -16.59 1.93 -27.33
C ARG A 767 -17.89 2.18 -28.09
N VAL A 768 -17.96 1.79 -29.37
CA VAL A 768 -19.20 1.94 -30.15
C VAL A 768 -20.33 1.09 -29.56
N ALA A 769 -20.03 -0.11 -29.06
CA ALA A 769 -21.01 -0.93 -28.34
C ALA A 769 -21.51 -0.21 -27.09
N LEU A 770 -20.62 0.32 -26.24
CA LEU A 770 -20.99 1.11 -25.07
C LEU A 770 -21.89 2.30 -25.42
N GLU A 771 -21.51 3.09 -26.43
CA GLU A 771 -22.29 4.25 -26.90
C GLU A 771 -23.69 3.86 -27.38
N THR A 772 -23.77 2.78 -28.16
CA THR A 772 -25.04 2.30 -28.72
C THR A 772 -25.97 1.82 -27.60
N HIS A 773 -25.44 1.05 -26.65
CA HIS A 773 -26.22 0.54 -25.52
C HIS A 773 -26.65 1.65 -24.57
N ALA A 774 -25.75 2.59 -24.24
CA ALA A 774 -26.11 3.76 -23.44
C ALA A 774 -27.14 4.66 -24.15
N GLY A 775 -27.01 4.88 -25.46
CA GLY A 775 -27.98 5.64 -26.24
C GLY A 775 -29.38 5.01 -26.25
N VAL A 776 -29.48 3.68 -26.41
CA VAL A 776 -30.76 2.95 -26.33
C VAL A 776 -31.35 3.05 -24.91
N ALA A 777 -30.52 2.85 -23.88
CA ALA A 777 -30.92 2.97 -22.48
C ALA A 777 -31.47 4.36 -22.16
N PHE A 778 -30.80 5.40 -22.65
CA PHE A 778 -31.25 6.78 -22.52
C PHE A 778 -32.58 7.02 -23.25
N GLY A 779 -32.73 6.48 -24.46
CA GLY A 779 -33.99 6.52 -25.21
C GLY A 779 -35.18 5.95 -24.43
N VAL A 780 -34.98 4.80 -23.75
CA VAL A 780 -36.01 4.20 -22.88
C VAL A 780 -36.34 5.12 -21.71
N VAL A 781 -35.34 5.67 -21.02
CA VAL A 781 -35.55 6.57 -19.87
C VAL A 781 -36.29 7.85 -20.30
N VAL A 782 -35.92 8.44 -21.43
CA VAL A 782 -36.59 9.63 -21.99
C VAL A 782 -38.03 9.30 -22.40
N ALA A 783 -38.29 8.15 -23.03
CA ALA A 783 -39.64 7.74 -23.38
C ALA A 783 -40.52 7.59 -22.12
N VAL A 784 -39.99 7.02 -21.03
CA VAL A 784 -40.70 6.93 -19.76
C VAL A 784 -40.91 8.31 -19.13
N ALA A 785 -39.91 9.20 -19.16
CA ALA A 785 -40.04 10.57 -18.68
C ALA A 785 -41.15 11.33 -19.43
N LEU A 786 -41.21 11.19 -20.75
CA LEU A 786 -42.27 11.79 -21.58
C LEU A 786 -43.65 11.21 -21.26
N MET A 787 -43.76 9.90 -21.03
CA MET A 787 -45.01 9.28 -20.59
C MET A 787 -45.45 9.79 -19.20
N GLN A 788 -44.52 9.96 -18.27
CA GLN A 788 -44.80 10.53 -16.94
C GLN A 788 -45.28 11.98 -17.05
N ILE A 789 -44.62 12.81 -17.86
CA ILE A 789 -45.02 14.20 -18.10
C ILE A 789 -46.38 14.25 -18.76
N LEU A 790 -46.63 13.42 -19.78
CA LEU A 790 -47.92 13.37 -20.47
C LEU A 790 -49.04 12.91 -19.53
N GLY A 791 -48.79 11.92 -18.66
CA GLY A 791 -49.73 11.50 -17.62
C GLY A 791 -50.08 12.63 -16.65
N LEU A 792 -49.08 13.41 -16.21
CA LEU A 792 -49.29 14.58 -15.35
C LEU A 792 -50.05 15.71 -16.06
N VAL A 793 -49.82 15.90 -17.36
CA VAL A 793 -50.50 16.93 -18.17
C VAL A 793 -51.95 16.55 -18.49
N LEU A 794 -52.21 15.29 -18.87
CA LEU A 794 -53.55 14.80 -19.21
C LEU A 794 -54.46 14.63 -17.99
N MET A 795 -53.90 14.46 -16.79
CA MET A 795 -54.64 14.37 -15.53
C MET A 795 -54.96 15.74 -14.89
N ARG A 796 -54.57 16.86 -15.51
CA ARG A 796 -55.04 18.19 -15.08
C ARG A 796 -56.48 18.43 -15.56
N PRO A 797 -57.44 18.76 -14.68
CA PRO A 797 -58.64 19.46 -15.12
C PRO A 797 -58.17 20.79 -15.71
N SER A 798 -58.56 21.02 -16.97
CA SER A 798 -58.29 22.21 -17.79
C SER A 798 -57.84 23.47 -17.04
N THR A 799 -56.58 23.90 -17.22
CA THR A 799 -56.19 25.33 -17.35
C THR A 799 -54.71 25.42 -17.75
N SER A 800 -54.45 26.15 -18.83
CA SER A 800 -53.17 26.25 -19.53
C SER A 800 -52.24 27.27 -18.86
N TRP A 801 -50.99 26.86 -18.62
CA TRP A 801 -49.91 27.66 -18.02
C TRP A 801 -49.22 28.61 -19.01
N TRP A 802 -49.70 28.68 -20.26
CA TRP A 802 -49.11 29.46 -21.35
C TRP A 802 -49.58 30.93 -21.42
N THR A 803 -50.60 31.32 -20.65
CA THR A 803 -51.16 32.69 -20.66
C THR A 803 -50.57 33.63 -19.59
N ALA A 804 -49.70 33.15 -18.70
CA ALA A 804 -49.08 33.96 -17.64
C ALA A 804 -47.71 34.55 -17.98
N LEU A 805 -47.18 34.31 -19.20
CA LEU A 805 -45.79 34.64 -19.59
C LEU A 805 -45.68 35.51 -20.86
N ARG A 806 -46.74 36.22 -21.27
CA ARG A 806 -46.64 37.27 -22.31
C ARG A 806 -47.03 38.63 -21.76
N THR A 807 -46.02 39.47 -21.56
CA THR A 807 -46.11 40.93 -21.57
C THR A 807 -45.86 41.42 -23.00
N PRO A 808 -46.78 42.17 -23.62
CA PRO A 808 -46.43 43.07 -24.72
C PRO A 808 -46.43 44.51 -24.20
N GLU A 809 -45.27 45.15 -24.30
CA GLU A 809 -45.08 46.60 -24.16
C GLU A 809 -45.88 47.35 -25.25
N ASP A 810 -46.51 48.45 -24.82
CA ASP A 810 -46.97 49.66 -25.52
C ASP A 810 -47.21 49.62 -27.04
N GLU A 811 -48.49 49.80 -27.44
CA GLU A 811 -48.84 50.72 -28.53
C GLU A 811 -50.06 51.57 -28.13
N GLU A 812 -49.86 52.89 -28.17
CA GLU A 812 -50.88 53.93 -28.06
C GLU A 812 -51.75 54.04 -29.33
N GLY A 813 -52.99 54.50 -29.13
CA GLY A 813 -53.91 54.98 -30.16
C GLY A 813 -55.22 54.17 -30.17
N GLY A 814 -56.36 54.60 -29.63
CA GLY A 814 -56.88 55.94 -29.39
C GLY A 814 -58.02 56.19 -30.37
N GLU A 815 -59.29 56.18 -29.92
CA GLU A 815 -60.35 57.00 -30.53
C GLU A 815 -61.55 57.24 -29.57
N TYR A 816 -61.65 58.49 -29.08
CA TYR A 816 -62.82 59.35 -28.75
C TYR A 816 -64.08 58.79 -28.04
N ASP A 817 -64.46 59.41 -26.91
CA ASP A 817 -65.51 60.47 -26.89
C ASP A 817 -65.44 61.35 -25.61
N GLU A 818 -65.89 62.60 -25.75
CA GLU A 818 -66.11 63.73 -24.81
C GLU A 818 -65.97 63.51 -23.27
N GLN A 819 -65.38 64.40 -22.45
CA GLN A 819 -65.64 65.84 -22.37
C GLN A 819 -64.61 66.57 -21.47
N SER A 820 -64.33 67.83 -21.84
CA SER A 820 -63.86 68.95 -21.00
C SER A 820 -62.44 68.96 -20.41
N ARG A 821 -61.55 69.65 -21.15
CA ARG A 821 -60.55 70.60 -20.61
C ARG A 821 -61.16 71.49 -19.52
N LEU A 822 -60.36 71.94 -18.55
CA LEU A 822 -59.87 73.33 -18.47
C LEU A 822 -59.27 73.67 -17.09
N LEU A 823 -58.08 74.27 -17.19
CA LEU A 823 -57.59 75.41 -16.38
C LEU A 823 -57.15 75.18 -14.92
N GLY A 824 -55.91 75.59 -14.66
CA GLY A 824 -55.62 76.47 -13.53
C GLY A 824 -54.96 75.84 -12.30
N ALA A 825 -53.70 76.22 -12.08
CA ALA A 825 -53.22 76.89 -10.89
C ALA A 825 -53.86 76.58 -9.50
N GLU A 826 -52.96 76.30 -8.57
CA GLU A 826 -52.88 76.86 -7.20
C GLU A 826 -53.91 76.47 -6.10
N ARG A 827 -53.33 76.48 -4.87
CA ARG A 827 -53.94 76.44 -3.52
C ARG A 827 -54.50 75.09 -3.12
N GLY A 828 -53.94 74.46 -2.08
CA GLY A 828 -54.01 74.93 -0.69
C GLY A 828 -55.09 74.10 0.01
N GLN A 829 -55.08 73.78 1.29
CA GLN A 829 -54.34 74.26 2.44
C GLN A 829 -54.88 73.43 3.62
N GLN A 830 -54.00 73.02 4.55
CA GLN A 830 -54.29 72.74 5.99
C GLN A 830 -55.34 71.64 6.32
N VAL A 831 -55.22 70.83 7.38
CA VAL A 831 -55.16 71.18 8.80
C VAL A 831 -54.76 69.93 9.60
N ALA A 832 -53.79 70.11 10.51
CA ALA A 832 -53.62 69.61 11.89
C ALA A 832 -53.89 68.12 12.25
N SER A 833 -53.19 67.51 13.20
CA SER A 833 -52.55 68.08 14.40
C SER A 833 -51.40 67.21 14.95
N SER A 834 -50.30 67.90 15.27
CA SER A 834 -49.09 67.52 16.01
C SER A 834 -49.34 67.48 17.56
N PRO A 835 -48.34 67.67 18.45
CA PRO A 835 -47.11 66.92 18.78
C PRO A 835 -46.90 66.79 20.32
N VAL A 836 -45.66 66.51 20.76
CA VAL A 836 -44.87 67.09 21.90
C VAL A 836 -44.00 65.96 22.48
N ALA A 837 -42.73 66.08 22.90
CA ALA A 837 -41.59 66.99 22.77
C ALA A 837 -40.39 66.24 23.43
N GLY A 838 -39.13 66.63 23.15
CA GLY A 838 -37.91 66.04 23.74
C GLY A 838 -37.65 66.47 25.21
N PRO A 839 -36.39 66.64 25.67
CA PRO A 839 -35.11 66.10 25.17
C PRO A 839 -34.14 65.61 26.30
N SER A 840 -32.99 65.07 25.88
CA SER A 840 -31.64 65.30 26.43
C SER A 840 -31.05 64.54 27.65
N THR A 841 -29.75 64.21 27.48
CA THR A 841 -28.67 64.03 28.49
C THR A 841 -28.69 62.74 29.32
N HIS A 842 -27.59 62.09 29.73
CA HIS A 842 -26.13 62.21 29.59
C HIS A 842 -25.51 60.95 30.30
N ILE A 843 -24.20 60.74 30.16
CA ILE A 843 -23.28 59.98 31.07
C ILE A 843 -23.30 58.44 30.90
N GLU A 844 -22.23 57.66 30.94
CA GLU A 844 -20.76 57.77 30.79
C GLU A 844 -20.25 56.34 31.05
N ALA A 845 -19.14 55.98 30.43
CA ALA A 845 -18.43 54.73 30.64
C ALA A 845 -17.53 54.81 31.89
N ALA A 846 -17.32 53.67 32.56
CA ALA A 846 -16.09 53.26 33.29
C ALA A 846 -16.47 52.12 34.25
N ARG A 847 -15.70 51.04 34.42
CA ARG A 847 -14.27 50.84 34.15
C ARG A 847 -13.98 49.35 34.07
#